data_AF-A0A672YIJ4-F1
#
_entry.id   AF-A0A672YIJ4-F1
#
_cell.length_a   1.000
_cell.length_b   1.000
_cell.length_c   1.000
_cell.angle_alpha   90.00
_cell.angle_beta   90.00
_cell.angle_gamma   90.00
#
_symmetry.space_group_name_H-M   'P 1'
#
loop_
_entity.id
_entity.type
_entity.pdbx_description
1 polymer ?
#
loop_
_entity_poly.entity_id
_entity_poly.type
_entity_poly.pdbx_seq_one_letter_code
_entity_poly.pdbx_strand_id
1 'polypeptide(L)'
;MSEGNNNTKLGAGPCKRSLHHCSSSGMRYKLLHEGDIQVCVVKHPRTFLSKILTSKFLRRWEPHHLTLTDSSLTSATPTGYMETSLSYSSIEDLQLLSWDNAPKYCVQLSFPGGTVLLQAANSYLRDQWFHSLQWKKKIYKYRKVLNNPSRWDVVLKEIRALVDMALTSPLQDESIHQAPLHIISTLLAEVATHIYSRLYAIAPLLENNHPPPDLCEFFCKHCRERPRSMVVIEVFTPVVQRILKHNMDFGKCPRLRLFTQEYILALNELNAGMEVVKKFVHSMHGPTGQCPHPRVLPNLVAVCLAAIYSCYEEFINSRDNSPSLKEIRNGCQQQNDRKPPMPLRLLRPEPPTPPPTTLLPLSTNPAPPHEILVELERNNNSANTKRKAGPSGGDSEPNLIDCLLVSPAVNTLSIQLPAQADRVLGCFALILKMLSDYDDWRPALASLLQPIPFPKEALAHAKFTKELKYVIQRFAEDPRQEVHSCLLSVRSGKDGWFQLYSPGGVACDDDGELFASMVHILMGSCYKTKKFLLSLAENKLGPCMLLALRGNQTMVEILCLMLEYNIIENKDTQLQIISTLESTQVGLRMYEQLCDRQRELKELQRKGGPTRLTLPSKSTVRLRRCVQGLLRAHENWSDRCVIHCVCCVSPCLQFGDAGLRLLSEHLACLQVLNLCETPVTDAGLLALSSMKSLCSLNMNSTKLTADTYEDLKAKLPNLKDVDVRYTEAW
;
A
#
# COMPACT_ATOMS: atom_id res chain seq x y z
N MET A 1 49.83 38.18 -11.70
CA MET A 1 49.74 39.07 -12.88
C MET A 1 48.37 38.78 -13.47
N SER A 2 47.32 39.46 -13.03
CA SER A 2 46.97 40.85 -13.40
C SER A 2 46.64 40.91 -14.91
N GLU A 3 45.56 41.49 -15.40
CA GLU A 3 44.30 42.07 -14.94
C GLU A 3 43.64 42.56 -16.26
N GLY A 4 42.31 42.59 -16.40
CA GLY A 4 41.73 42.90 -17.72
C GLY A 4 40.21 42.89 -17.76
N ASN A 5 39.61 43.89 -17.14
CA ASN A 5 38.17 44.02 -16.93
C ASN A 5 37.46 44.58 -18.18
N ASN A 6 36.28 44.04 -18.56
CA ASN A 6 35.19 44.87 -19.11
C ASN A 6 33.82 44.17 -19.13
N ASN A 7 32.78 44.93 -18.79
CA ASN A 7 31.40 44.48 -18.60
C ASN A 7 30.53 44.68 -19.85
N THR A 8 29.65 43.71 -20.15
CA THR A 8 28.35 43.97 -20.80
C THR A 8 27.26 43.07 -20.20
N LYS A 9 26.21 43.68 -19.64
CA LYS A 9 25.06 43.02 -18.99
C LYS A 9 23.85 42.96 -19.93
N LEU A 10 23.21 41.79 -20.02
CA LEU A 10 21.79 41.49 -20.38
C LEU A 10 21.66 39.96 -20.28
N GLY A 11 20.64 39.31 -19.72
CA GLY A 11 19.49 39.74 -18.90
C GLY A 11 18.59 38.53 -18.61
N ALA A 12 17.97 38.46 -17.42
CA ALA A 12 16.94 37.49 -16.99
C ALA A 12 17.31 35.98 -16.88
N GLY A 13 17.57 35.53 -15.65
CA GLY A 13 17.36 34.15 -15.19
C GLY A 13 16.41 34.15 -13.98
N PRO A 14 15.65 33.07 -13.72
CA PRO A 14 14.57 33.09 -12.72
C PRO A 14 15.12 33.21 -11.28
N CYS A 15 14.59 34.17 -10.53
CA CYS A 15 14.96 34.42 -9.15
C CYS A 15 14.63 33.23 -8.24
N LYS A 16 15.62 32.38 -7.95
CA LYS A 16 15.63 31.59 -6.72
C LYS A 16 15.64 32.57 -5.54
N ARG A 17 14.47 32.84 -4.95
CA ARG A 17 14.39 33.45 -3.62
C ARG A 17 15.03 32.47 -2.64
N SER A 18 16.21 32.82 -2.14
CA SER A 18 16.73 32.23 -0.92
C SER A 18 15.69 32.44 0.18
N LEU A 19 15.15 31.34 0.69
CA LEU A 19 14.36 31.34 1.91
C LEU A 19 15.28 31.76 3.06
N HIS A 20 15.34 33.06 3.32
CA HIS A 20 15.75 33.52 4.64
C HIS A 20 14.76 32.94 5.63
N HIS A 21 15.22 31.95 6.40
CA HIS A 21 14.60 31.60 7.66
C HIS A 21 14.50 32.88 8.49
N CYS A 22 13.31 33.46 8.55
CA CYS A 22 13.00 34.52 9.50
C CYS A 22 12.79 33.85 10.86
N SER A 23 13.88 33.36 11.43
CA SER A 23 13.96 32.88 12.80
C SER A 23 13.80 34.07 13.74
N SER A 24 12.55 34.51 13.94
CA SER A 24 12.22 35.43 15.01
C SER A 24 12.54 34.75 16.33
N SER A 25 13.63 35.19 16.96
CA SER A 25 14.12 34.71 18.25
C SER A 25 13.23 35.24 19.39
N GLY A 26 11.97 34.80 19.40
CA GLY A 26 10.96 35.13 20.38
C GLY A 26 10.50 33.89 21.14
N MET A 27 10.14 34.08 22.41
CA MET A 27 9.42 33.05 23.17
C MET A 27 8.11 32.73 22.46
N ARG A 28 7.77 31.43 22.37
CA ARG A 28 6.54 30.95 21.74
C ARG A 28 5.59 30.39 22.79
N TYR A 29 4.30 30.60 22.61
CA TYR A 29 3.28 30.40 23.65
C TYR A 29 2.20 29.42 23.17
N LYS A 30 1.59 28.64 24.07
CA LYS A 30 0.40 27.84 23.73
C LYS A 30 -0.86 28.72 23.78
N LEU A 31 -1.82 28.54 22.87
CA LEU A 31 -3.11 29.21 22.95
C LEU A 31 -3.84 28.82 24.26
N LEU A 32 -4.26 29.81 25.03
CA LEU A 32 -5.12 29.59 26.19
C LEU A 32 -6.59 29.47 25.76
N HIS A 33 -7.26 28.48 26.33
CA HIS A 33 -8.71 28.31 26.25
C HIS A 33 -9.38 28.65 27.58
N GLU A 34 -8.71 28.37 28.70
CA GLU A 34 -9.14 28.72 30.05
C GLU A 34 -7.93 28.88 30.98
N GLY A 35 -8.15 29.45 32.17
CA GLY A 35 -7.16 29.48 33.24
C GLY A 35 -7.47 30.48 34.35
N ASP A 36 -6.78 30.32 35.48
CA ASP A 36 -6.90 31.18 36.65
C ASP A 36 -6.14 32.50 36.46
N ILE A 37 -6.80 33.62 36.76
CA ILE A 37 -6.21 34.95 36.69
C ILE A 37 -6.87 35.92 37.68
N GLN A 38 -6.11 36.88 38.17
CA GLN A 38 -6.63 37.94 39.05
C GLN A 38 -7.22 39.06 38.18
N VAL A 39 -8.45 39.48 38.46
CA VAL A 39 -9.17 40.52 37.70
C VAL A 39 -9.38 41.75 38.58
N CYS A 40 -9.15 42.95 38.04
CA CYS A 40 -9.49 44.22 38.68
C CYS A 40 -10.16 45.13 37.65
N VAL A 41 -11.28 45.77 38.01
CA VAL A 41 -12.03 46.64 37.09
C VAL A 41 -12.09 48.08 37.59
N VAL A 42 -11.70 49.00 36.72
CA VAL A 42 -11.65 50.44 36.95
C VAL A 42 -12.72 51.12 36.10
N LYS A 43 -13.84 51.52 36.72
CA LYS A 43 -15.00 52.18 36.08
C LYS A 43 -14.78 53.69 35.85
N HIS A 44 -13.57 54.08 35.47
CA HIS A 44 -13.16 55.48 35.28
C HIS A 44 -12.41 55.66 33.96
N PRO A 45 -12.42 56.87 33.36
CA PRO A 45 -11.73 57.14 32.10
C PRO A 45 -10.22 56.90 32.20
N ARG A 46 -9.61 56.50 31.07
CA ARG A 46 -8.21 56.02 30.96
C ARG A 46 -7.18 56.94 31.62
N THR A 47 -7.44 58.24 31.70
CA THR A 47 -6.58 59.29 32.27
C THR A 47 -6.28 59.16 33.77
N PHE A 48 -7.10 58.46 34.54
CA PHE A 48 -6.90 58.28 36.00
C PHE A 48 -6.31 56.91 36.39
N LEU A 49 -6.08 56.02 35.41
CA LEU A 49 -5.71 54.62 35.65
C LEU A 49 -4.41 54.47 36.46
N SER A 50 -3.40 55.28 36.18
CA SER A 50 -2.13 55.29 36.93
C SER A 50 -2.33 55.64 38.41
N LYS A 51 -3.02 56.75 38.70
CA LYS A 51 -3.29 57.23 40.07
C LYS A 51 -4.13 56.25 40.89
N ILE A 52 -5.12 55.61 40.26
CA ILE A 52 -5.97 54.60 40.91
C ILE A 52 -5.15 53.36 41.25
N LEU A 53 -4.34 52.87 40.30
CA LEU A 53 -3.54 51.65 40.49
C LEU A 53 -2.38 51.80 41.49
N THR A 54 -1.84 53.00 41.67
CA THR A 54 -0.87 53.29 42.73
C THR A 54 -1.48 53.28 44.13
N SER A 55 -2.79 53.50 44.27
CA SER A 55 -3.48 53.45 45.57
C SER A 55 -3.83 52.01 45.96
N LYS A 56 -3.32 51.55 47.12
CA LYS A 56 -3.68 50.23 47.68
C LYS A 56 -5.17 50.11 48.06
N PHE A 57 -5.84 51.23 48.33
CA PHE A 57 -7.23 51.26 48.82
C PHE A 57 -8.28 51.29 47.70
N LEU A 58 -7.90 51.68 46.48
CA LEU A 58 -8.84 51.86 45.35
C LEU A 58 -8.82 50.69 44.35
N ARG A 59 -8.00 49.66 44.59
CA ARG A 59 -7.84 48.49 43.72
C ARG A 59 -8.28 47.22 44.45
N ARG A 60 -9.33 46.56 43.95
CA ARG A 60 -9.81 45.26 44.41
C ARG A 60 -9.50 44.23 43.33
N TRP A 61 -8.73 43.21 43.69
CA TRP A 61 -8.45 42.06 42.84
C TRP A 61 -9.36 40.90 43.24
N GLU A 62 -9.96 40.26 42.25
CA GLU A 62 -10.84 39.11 42.43
C GLU A 62 -10.26 37.91 41.66
N PRO A 63 -10.12 36.72 42.29
CA PRO A 63 -9.66 35.52 41.60
C PRO A 63 -10.78 34.97 40.72
N HIS A 64 -10.51 34.83 39.42
CA HIS A 64 -11.45 34.22 38.49
C HIS A 64 -10.77 33.13 37.65
N HIS A 65 -11.54 32.08 37.39
CA HIS A 65 -11.20 31.10 36.36
C HIS A 65 -11.89 31.53 35.07
N LEU A 66 -11.13 32.04 34.11
CA LEU A 66 -11.68 32.64 32.89
C LEU A 66 -11.59 31.68 31.71
N THR A 67 -12.67 31.61 30.93
CA THR A 67 -12.77 30.82 29.70
C THR A 67 -12.88 31.73 28.48
N LEU A 68 -12.04 31.50 27.48
CA LEU A 68 -11.97 32.21 26.21
C LEU A 68 -12.87 31.54 25.18
N THR A 69 -14.17 31.84 25.23
CA THR A 69 -15.15 31.33 24.25
C THR A 69 -14.91 31.92 22.85
N ASP A 70 -15.76 31.61 21.87
CA ASP A 70 -15.63 32.13 20.50
C ASP A 70 -16.18 33.55 20.31
N SER A 71 -16.97 34.08 21.25
CA SER A 71 -17.62 35.41 21.14
C SER A 71 -17.41 36.33 22.35
N SER A 72 -17.07 35.77 23.51
CA SER A 72 -16.86 36.50 24.77
C SER A 72 -15.85 35.83 25.71
N LEU A 73 -15.36 36.62 26.67
CA LEU A 73 -14.63 36.16 27.85
C LEU A 73 -15.64 35.93 28.98
N THR A 74 -15.70 34.70 29.49
CA THR A 74 -16.61 34.28 30.57
C THR A 74 -15.83 33.88 31.81
N SER A 75 -16.43 34.00 33.00
CA SER A 75 -15.86 33.48 34.24
C SER A 75 -16.67 32.27 34.72
N ALA A 76 -15.99 31.19 35.14
CA ALA A 76 -16.62 30.07 35.83
C ALA A 76 -17.04 30.44 37.27
N THR A 77 -16.51 31.54 37.82
CA THR A 77 -17.00 32.22 39.02
C THR A 77 -17.63 33.56 38.59
N PRO A 78 -18.92 33.60 38.19
CA PRO A 78 -19.60 34.81 37.74
C PRO A 78 -20.03 35.68 38.94
N THR A 79 -19.04 36.16 39.69
CA THR A 79 -19.21 37.02 40.85
C THR A 79 -18.54 38.38 40.63
N GLY A 80 -18.95 39.39 41.38
CA GLY A 80 -18.30 40.70 41.40
C GLY A 80 -18.19 41.32 40.01
N TYR A 81 -16.96 41.51 39.52
CA TYR A 81 -16.73 42.21 38.25
C TYR A 81 -16.97 41.38 36.97
N MET A 82 -17.17 40.06 37.07
CA MET A 82 -17.39 39.18 35.91
C MET A 82 -18.72 38.41 35.96
N GLU A 83 -19.73 39.01 36.58
CA GLU A 83 -21.13 38.56 36.59
C GLU A 83 -21.75 38.45 35.17
N THR A 84 -21.27 39.26 34.20
CA THR A 84 -21.68 39.19 32.80
C THR A 84 -20.49 38.91 31.88
N SER A 85 -20.73 38.19 30.77
CA SER A 85 -19.69 37.84 29.81
C SER A 85 -19.23 39.07 29.00
N LEU A 86 -17.91 39.28 28.90
CA LEU A 86 -17.34 40.41 28.16
C LEU A 86 -17.18 40.05 26.69
N SER A 87 -18.03 40.59 25.80
CA SER A 87 -17.91 40.33 24.35
C SER A 87 -16.60 40.86 23.77
N TYR A 88 -15.97 40.12 22.85
CA TYR A 88 -14.82 40.63 22.11
C TYR A 88 -15.14 41.86 21.24
N SER A 89 -16.43 42.10 20.95
CA SER A 89 -16.90 43.27 20.19
C SER A 89 -16.79 44.60 20.96
N SER A 90 -16.83 44.57 22.29
CA SER A 90 -16.77 45.78 23.14
C SER A 90 -15.36 46.13 23.62
N ILE A 91 -14.37 45.25 23.41
CA ILE A 91 -12.96 45.55 23.71
C ILE A 91 -12.46 46.54 22.65
N GLU A 92 -12.24 47.79 23.02
CA GLU A 92 -11.61 48.79 22.14
C GLU A 92 -10.14 48.42 21.91
N ASP A 93 -9.40 48.21 23.01
CA ASP A 93 -7.94 48.22 23.02
C ASP A 93 -7.39 47.15 23.99
N LEU A 94 -6.22 46.60 23.65
CA LEU A 94 -5.53 45.54 24.40
C LEU A 94 -4.04 45.90 24.47
N GLN A 95 -3.56 46.20 25.67
CA GLN A 95 -2.18 46.66 25.90
C GLN A 95 -1.50 45.90 27.04
N LEU A 96 -0.17 45.83 27.02
CA LEU A 96 0.63 45.41 28.18
C LEU A 96 0.89 46.64 29.06
N LEU A 97 0.73 46.50 30.37
CA LEU A 97 0.88 47.62 31.30
C LEU A 97 2.37 47.95 31.52
N SER A 98 2.81 49.13 31.08
CA SER A 98 4.22 49.55 31.09
C SER A 98 4.41 51.01 31.51
N TRP A 99 4.54 51.23 32.82
CA TRP A 99 5.03 52.47 33.44
C TRP A 99 5.63 52.20 34.82
N ASP A 100 6.38 53.15 35.38
CA ASP A 100 7.03 52.99 36.69
C ASP A 100 6.01 52.76 37.81
N ASN A 101 6.24 51.72 38.62
CA ASN A 101 5.33 51.21 39.66
C ASN A 101 4.00 50.59 39.15
N ALA A 102 3.87 50.26 37.86
CA ALA A 102 2.77 49.43 37.38
C ALA A 102 2.71 48.07 38.12
N PRO A 103 1.51 47.53 38.40
CA PRO A 103 1.38 46.18 38.94
C PRO A 103 2.02 45.16 37.97
N LYS A 104 2.90 44.31 38.50
CA LYS A 104 3.67 43.35 37.70
C LYS A 104 2.73 42.36 37.02
N TYR A 105 3.07 42.01 35.78
CA TYR A 105 2.44 40.95 34.98
C TYR A 105 0.98 41.20 34.58
N CYS A 106 0.60 42.48 34.38
CA CYS A 106 -0.76 42.86 34.00
C CYS A 106 -0.97 43.05 32.49
N VAL A 107 -2.14 42.61 32.02
CA VAL A 107 -2.72 42.90 30.70
C VAL A 107 -3.90 43.85 30.88
N GLN A 108 -3.99 44.89 30.04
CA GLN A 108 -5.04 45.89 30.06
C GLN A 108 -6.04 45.67 28.90
N LEU A 109 -7.33 45.57 29.25
CA LEU A 109 -8.46 45.54 28.34
C LEU A 109 -9.26 46.84 28.51
N SER A 110 -9.39 47.65 27.46
CA SER A 110 -10.16 48.90 27.51
C SER A 110 -11.53 48.74 26.85
N PHE A 111 -12.56 49.28 27.49
CA PHE A 111 -13.96 49.24 27.06
C PHE A 111 -14.58 50.65 27.14
N PRO A 112 -15.69 50.95 26.44
CA PRO A 112 -16.33 52.26 26.46
C PRO A 112 -16.75 52.77 27.86
N GLY A 113 -16.97 51.86 28.81
CA GLY A 113 -17.37 52.17 30.19
C GLY A 113 -16.29 51.97 31.27
N GLY A 114 -15.05 51.66 30.90
CA GLY A 114 -13.97 51.44 31.88
C GLY A 114 -12.85 50.52 31.40
N THR A 115 -11.96 50.15 32.31
CA THR A 115 -10.80 49.31 32.05
C THR A 115 -10.83 48.05 32.91
N VAL A 116 -10.64 46.87 32.30
CA VAL A 116 -10.44 45.59 32.98
C VAL A 116 -8.96 45.24 32.93
N LEU A 117 -8.41 44.82 34.07
CA LEU A 117 -7.02 44.44 34.22
C LEU A 117 -6.93 42.99 34.62
N LEU A 118 -6.05 42.24 33.94
CA LEU A 118 -5.81 40.83 34.18
C LEU A 118 -4.37 40.66 34.67
N GLN A 119 -4.17 40.27 35.93
CA GLN A 119 -2.85 40.05 36.51
C GLN A 119 -2.51 38.56 36.54
N ALA A 120 -1.52 38.18 35.73
CA ALA A 120 -0.97 36.83 35.68
C ALA A 120 0.10 36.61 36.77
N ALA A 121 0.39 35.34 37.10
CA ALA A 121 1.38 35.00 38.13
C ALA A 121 2.84 35.29 37.73
N ASN A 122 3.15 35.31 36.42
CA ASN A 122 4.49 35.58 35.89
C ASN A 122 4.43 36.22 34.49
N SER A 123 5.59 36.66 33.97
CA SER A 123 5.72 37.31 32.65
C SER A 123 5.28 36.41 31.50
N TYR A 124 5.67 35.13 31.51
CA TYR A 124 5.30 34.17 30.47
C TYR A 124 3.78 34.02 30.37
N LEU A 125 3.08 33.86 31.50
CA LEU A 125 1.62 33.77 31.55
C LEU A 125 0.96 35.09 31.12
N ARG A 126 1.50 36.26 31.49
CA ARG A 126 1.00 37.57 31.00
C ARG A 126 1.03 37.61 29.47
N ASP A 127 2.16 37.24 28.87
CA ASP A 127 2.34 37.31 27.41
C ASP A 127 1.52 36.23 26.69
N GLN A 128 1.38 35.05 27.29
CA GLN A 128 0.48 34.01 26.82
C GLN A 128 -1.00 34.47 26.83
N TRP A 129 -1.47 35.10 27.92
CA TRP A 129 -2.81 35.68 28.02
C TRP A 129 -3.02 36.80 27.00
N PHE A 130 -2.05 37.72 26.87
CA PHE A 130 -2.09 38.81 25.91
C PHE A 130 -2.23 38.30 24.47
N HIS A 131 -1.35 37.40 24.03
CA HIS A 131 -1.41 36.86 22.66
C HIS A 131 -2.68 36.02 22.42
N SER A 132 -3.15 35.25 23.41
CA SER A 132 -4.39 34.47 23.29
C SER A 132 -5.64 35.35 23.17
N LEU A 133 -5.74 36.41 23.98
CA LEU A 133 -6.80 37.42 23.89
C LEU A 133 -6.74 38.19 22.56
N GLN A 134 -5.54 38.58 22.13
CA GLN A 134 -5.33 39.28 20.87
C GLN A 134 -5.79 38.42 19.69
N TRP A 135 -5.45 37.12 19.71
CA TRP A 135 -5.86 36.13 18.71
C TRP A 135 -7.39 35.97 18.68
N LYS A 136 -8.02 35.66 19.82
CA LYS A 136 -9.48 35.48 19.92
C LYS A 136 -10.27 36.72 19.47
N LYS A 137 -9.88 37.92 19.90
CA LYS A 137 -10.48 39.19 19.44
C LYS A 137 -10.38 39.37 17.92
N LYS A 138 -9.20 39.09 17.34
CA LYS A 138 -8.96 39.20 15.89
C LYS A 138 -9.78 38.17 15.10
N ILE A 139 -9.77 36.90 15.51
CA ILE A 139 -10.57 35.84 14.88
C ILE A 139 -12.08 36.17 14.90
N TYR A 140 -12.59 36.66 16.03
CA TYR A 140 -13.99 37.11 16.13
C TYR A 140 -14.30 38.25 15.15
N LYS A 141 -13.40 39.26 15.03
CA LYS A 141 -13.53 40.34 14.02
C LYS A 141 -13.62 39.76 12.61
N TYR A 142 -12.71 38.85 12.23
CA TYR A 142 -12.72 38.28 10.87
C TYR A 142 -13.97 37.45 10.60
N ARG A 143 -14.43 36.61 11.52
CA ARG A 143 -15.73 35.91 11.37
C ARG A 143 -16.87 36.90 11.10
N LYS A 144 -16.96 37.98 11.87
CA LYS A 144 -18.03 38.99 11.70
C LYS A 144 -17.92 39.77 10.38
N VAL A 145 -16.71 40.10 9.93
CA VAL A 145 -16.49 40.85 8.68
C VAL A 145 -16.70 39.97 7.43
N LEU A 146 -16.27 38.71 7.48
CA LEU A 146 -16.37 37.80 6.34
C LEU A 146 -17.81 37.29 6.15
N ASN A 147 -18.60 37.17 7.23
CA ASN A 147 -20.03 36.82 7.16
C ASN A 147 -20.95 37.95 6.64
N ASN A 148 -20.43 39.16 6.34
CA ASN A 148 -21.23 40.22 5.71
C ASN A 148 -20.42 40.92 4.59
N PRO A 149 -20.19 40.23 3.46
CA PRO A 149 -19.27 40.67 2.42
C PRO A 149 -19.88 41.78 1.54
N SER A 150 -19.63 43.04 1.88
CA SER A 150 -20.07 44.20 1.08
C SER A 150 -19.26 44.42 -0.20
N ARG A 151 -17.94 44.14 -0.18
CA ARG A 151 -17.04 44.25 -1.34
C ARG A 151 -15.91 43.22 -1.30
N TRP A 152 -15.74 42.46 -2.39
CA TRP A 152 -14.76 41.35 -2.42
C TRP A 152 -13.29 41.80 -2.30
N ASP A 153 -12.92 42.99 -2.78
CA ASP A 153 -11.54 43.49 -2.65
C ASP A 153 -11.15 43.74 -1.19
N VAL A 154 -12.13 44.14 -0.37
CA VAL A 154 -11.97 44.32 1.08
C VAL A 154 -11.85 42.96 1.76
N VAL A 155 -12.75 42.02 1.41
CA VAL A 155 -12.71 40.62 1.87
C VAL A 155 -11.34 39.99 1.59
N LEU A 156 -10.80 40.17 0.39
CA LEU A 156 -9.49 39.63 0.00
C LEU A 156 -8.32 40.28 0.74
N LYS A 157 -8.41 41.59 1.05
CA LYS A 157 -7.44 42.27 1.92
C LYS A 157 -7.48 41.73 3.35
N GLU A 158 -8.68 41.54 3.92
CA GLU A 158 -8.84 40.98 5.27
C GLU A 158 -8.42 39.50 5.34
N ILE A 159 -8.67 38.69 4.29
CA ILE A 159 -8.14 37.30 4.19
C ILE A 159 -6.62 37.30 4.19
N ARG A 160 -5.96 38.16 3.39
CA ARG A 160 -4.49 38.27 3.41
C ARG A 160 -3.97 38.68 4.78
N ALA A 161 -4.63 39.62 5.46
CA ALA A 161 -4.27 40.04 6.82
C ALA A 161 -4.49 38.93 7.87
N LEU A 162 -5.52 38.09 7.71
CA LEU A 162 -5.78 36.92 8.55
C LEU A 162 -4.71 35.83 8.35
N VAL A 163 -4.29 35.60 7.10
CA VAL A 163 -3.21 34.66 6.74
C VAL A 163 -1.86 35.13 7.30
N ASP A 164 -1.50 36.39 7.06
CA ASP A 164 -0.28 37.01 7.58
C ASP A 164 -0.22 36.96 9.11
N MET A 165 -1.35 37.24 9.77
CA MET A 165 -1.51 37.15 11.22
C MET A 165 -1.32 35.73 11.78
N ALA A 166 -1.78 34.70 11.08
CA ALA A 166 -1.58 33.32 11.50
C ALA A 166 -0.10 32.93 11.40
N LEU A 167 0.56 33.29 10.30
CA LEU A 167 1.97 32.99 10.03
C LEU A 167 2.96 33.78 10.90
N THR A 168 2.60 35.00 11.32
CA THR A 168 3.41 35.86 12.20
C THR A 168 3.09 35.69 13.70
N SER A 169 2.13 34.83 14.04
CA SER A 169 1.71 34.61 15.43
C SER A 169 2.80 33.93 16.26
N PRO A 170 3.09 34.38 17.50
CA PRO A 170 3.97 33.66 18.42
C PRO A 170 3.29 32.44 19.08
N LEU A 171 2.04 32.12 18.70
CA LEU A 171 1.27 31.02 19.25
C LEU A 171 1.57 29.68 18.55
N GLN A 172 1.97 28.67 19.31
CA GLN A 172 2.11 27.28 18.88
C GLN A 172 0.85 26.48 19.23
N ASP A 173 -0.13 26.51 18.34
CA ASP A 173 -1.27 25.60 18.38
C ASP A 173 -1.75 25.32 16.94
N GLU A 174 -2.22 24.09 16.65
CA GLU A 174 -2.71 23.74 15.30
C GLU A 174 -3.95 24.58 14.93
N SER A 175 -4.78 24.93 15.92
CA SER A 175 -5.94 25.80 15.75
C SER A 175 -5.61 27.20 15.21
N ILE A 176 -4.38 27.69 15.39
CA ILE A 176 -3.92 28.99 14.86
C ILE A 176 -3.96 28.99 13.32
N HIS A 177 -3.61 27.87 12.70
CA HIS A 177 -3.56 27.75 11.25
C HIS A 177 -4.86 27.17 10.67
N GLN A 178 -5.52 26.28 11.42
CA GLN A 178 -6.80 25.68 11.00
C GLN A 178 -8.00 26.63 11.11
N ALA A 179 -8.05 27.52 12.11
CA ALA A 179 -9.17 28.45 12.26
C ALA A 179 -9.33 29.42 11.08
N PRO A 180 -8.27 30.06 10.54
CA PRO A 180 -8.33 30.79 9.28
C PRO A 180 -8.88 29.96 8.11
N LEU A 181 -8.38 28.73 7.93
CA LEU A 181 -8.81 27.86 6.84
C LEU A 181 -10.29 27.51 6.96
N HIS A 182 -10.80 27.20 8.16
CA HIS A 182 -12.23 26.95 8.39
C HIS A 182 -13.10 28.18 8.05
N ILE A 183 -12.71 29.37 8.50
CA ILE A 183 -13.49 30.60 8.22
C ILE A 183 -13.54 30.89 6.72
N ILE A 184 -12.43 30.70 6.02
CA ILE A 184 -12.36 30.88 4.56
C ILE A 184 -13.12 29.77 3.83
N SER A 185 -13.13 28.55 4.36
CA SER A 185 -13.92 27.41 3.85
C SER A 185 -15.42 27.70 3.86
N THR A 186 -15.95 28.28 4.94
CA THR A 186 -17.36 28.72 5.02
C THR A 186 -17.68 29.78 3.98
N LEU A 187 -16.83 30.81 3.84
CA LEU A 187 -17.00 31.87 2.84
C LEU A 187 -16.95 31.35 1.39
N LEU A 188 -16.09 30.37 1.12
CA LEU A 188 -15.95 29.76 -0.21
C LEU A 188 -17.20 28.96 -0.62
N ALA A 189 -17.91 28.37 0.33
CA ALA A 189 -19.15 27.64 0.07
C ALA A 189 -20.29 28.57 -0.43
N GLU A 190 -20.32 29.82 0.02
CA GLU A 190 -21.39 30.78 -0.30
C GLU A 190 -21.17 31.51 -1.65
N VAL A 191 -19.93 31.65 -2.12
CA VAL A 191 -19.58 32.57 -3.24
C VAL A 191 -18.87 31.82 -4.39
N ALA A 192 -19.59 30.89 -5.01
CA ALA A 192 -19.01 29.86 -5.88
C ALA A 192 -18.34 30.31 -7.21
N THR A 193 -18.53 31.55 -7.69
CA THR A 193 -18.25 31.90 -9.11
C THR A 193 -17.00 32.76 -9.38
N HIS A 194 -16.48 33.52 -8.40
CA HIS A 194 -15.47 34.56 -8.63
C HIS A 194 -14.12 34.38 -7.89
N ILE A 195 -13.88 33.23 -7.25
CA ILE A 195 -12.76 33.06 -6.29
C ILE A 195 -11.56 32.29 -6.87
N TYR A 196 -11.73 31.61 -8.01
CA TYR A 196 -10.71 30.73 -8.59
C TYR A 196 -9.33 31.40 -8.80
N SER A 197 -9.27 32.66 -9.25
CA SER A 197 -7.99 33.40 -9.41
C SER A 197 -7.38 33.93 -8.10
N ARG A 198 -7.99 33.64 -6.95
CA ARG A 198 -7.71 34.31 -5.66
C ARG A 198 -7.31 33.33 -4.54
N LEU A 199 -7.28 32.03 -4.83
CA LEU A 199 -6.75 30.97 -3.95
C LEU A 199 -5.27 31.14 -3.58
N TYR A 200 -4.50 31.89 -4.37
CA TYR A 200 -3.13 32.30 -4.01
C TYR A 200 -3.05 33.02 -2.65
N ALA A 201 -4.14 33.64 -2.18
CA ALA A 201 -4.17 34.26 -0.85
C ALA A 201 -4.05 33.25 0.30
N ILE A 202 -4.47 31.98 0.10
CA ILE A 202 -4.44 30.94 1.14
C ILE A 202 -3.34 29.90 0.95
N ALA A 203 -2.65 29.88 -0.19
CA ALA A 203 -1.54 28.95 -0.47
C ALA A 203 -0.50 28.86 0.68
N PRO A 204 -0.05 29.98 1.31
CA PRO A 204 0.92 29.91 2.41
C PRO A 204 0.45 29.16 3.66
N LEU A 205 -0.87 29.11 3.93
CA LEU A 205 -1.41 28.29 5.03
C LEU A 205 -1.48 26.81 4.64
N LEU A 206 -1.84 26.53 3.38
CA LEU A 206 -2.02 25.17 2.86
C LEU A 206 -0.69 24.42 2.66
N GLU A 207 0.43 25.13 2.44
CA GLU A 207 1.78 24.53 2.46
C GLU A 207 2.08 23.79 3.77
N ASN A 208 1.53 24.27 4.89
CA ASN A 208 1.81 23.77 6.23
C ASN A 208 0.65 23.02 6.91
N ASN A 209 -0.55 23.02 6.33
CA ASN A 209 -1.76 22.52 6.98
C ASN A 209 -2.67 21.75 6.02
N HIS A 210 -3.39 20.75 6.52
CA HIS A 210 -4.37 20.03 5.71
C HIS A 210 -5.62 20.88 5.48
N PRO A 211 -6.16 20.94 4.24
CA PRO A 211 -7.37 21.69 3.96
C PRO A 211 -8.58 21.09 4.70
N PRO A 212 -9.49 21.92 5.25
CA PRO A 212 -10.74 21.46 5.84
C PRO A 212 -11.64 20.67 4.86
N PRO A 213 -12.60 19.86 5.37
CA PRO A 213 -13.47 19.04 4.53
C PRO A 213 -14.19 19.79 3.41
N ASP A 214 -14.73 20.98 3.65
CA ASP A 214 -15.53 21.71 2.64
C ASP A 214 -14.62 22.41 1.62
N LEU A 215 -13.40 22.80 2.05
CA LEU A 215 -12.36 23.28 1.17
C LEU A 215 -11.87 22.18 0.21
N CYS A 216 -11.77 20.93 0.69
CA CYS A 216 -11.49 19.77 -0.16
C CYS A 216 -12.55 19.57 -1.24
N GLU A 217 -13.84 19.74 -0.90
CA GLU A 217 -14.96 19.60 -1.84
C GLU A 217 -14.91 20.69 -2.93
N PHE A 218 -14.64 21.93 -2.53
CA PHE A 218 -14.38 23.03 -3.46
C PHE A 218 -13.17 22.76 -4.37
N PHE A 219 -12.07 22.19 -3.83
CA PHE A 219 -10.91 21.80 -4.64
C PHE A 219 -11.23 20.67 -5.63
N CYS A 220 -11.99 19.65 -5.21
CA CYS A 220 -12.48 18.58 -6.10
C CYS A 220 -13.26 19.18 -7.29
N LYS A 221 -14.19 20.10 -6.99
CA LYS A 221 -14.98 20.80 -8.01
C LYS A 221 -14.10 21.60 -8.98
N HIS A 222 -13.12 22.35 -8.46
CA HIS A 222 -12.19 23.12 -9.30
C HIS A 222 -11.32 22.22 -10.21
N CYS A 223 -10.84 21.07 -9.71
CA CYS A 223 -10.10 20.09 -10.51
C CYS A 223 -10.93 19.59 -11.71
N ARG A 224 -12.22 19.29 -11.51
CA ARG A 224 -13.14 18.83 -12.57
C ARG A 224 -13.53 19.93 -13.55
N GLU A 225 -13.84 21.13 -13.07
CA GLU A 225 -14.30 22.24 -13.92
C GLU A 225 -13.16 22.92 -14.68
N ARG A 226 -11.96 23.00 -14.09
CA ARG A 226 -10.84 23.81 -14.57
C ARG A 226 -9.48 23.12 -14.38
N PRO A 227 -9.28 21.90 -14.91
CA PRO A 227 -8.06 21.10 -14.73
C PRO A 227 -6.79 21.81 -15.18
N ARG A 228 -6.88 22.63 -16.24
CA ARG A 228 -5.77 23.41 -16.82
C ARG A 228 -5.50 24.75 -16.11
N SER A 229 -6.09 24.98 -14.94
CA SER A 229 -5.88 26.20 -14.16
C SER A 229 -4.50 26.22 -13.50
N MET A 230 -3.82 27.36 -13.51
CA MET A 230 -2.55 27.55 -12.79
C MET A 230 -2.67 27.25 -11.28
N VAL A 231 -3.86 27.38 -10.69
CA VAL A 231 -4.14 26.95 -9.31
C VAL A 231 -3.86 25.47 -9.09
N VAL A 232 -4.23 24.60 -10.03
CA VAL A 232 -3.99 23.16 -9.93
C VAL A 232 -2.48 22.91 -9.90
N ILE A 233 -1.75 23.57 -10.81
CA ILE A 233 -0.31 23.38 -11.01
C ILE A 233 0.53 24.01 -9.88
N GLU A 234 0.19 25.22 -9.41
CA GLU A 234 1.01 25.98 -8.47
C GLU A 234 0.53 25.86 -7.01
N VAL A 235 -0.79 25.80 -6.77
CA VAL A 235 -1.36 25.81 -5.40
C VAL A 235 -1.72 24.41 -4.93
N PHE A 236 -2.33 23.57 -5.77
CA PHE A 236 -2.75 22.23 -5.34
C PHE A 236 -1.59 21.23 -5.30
N THR A 237 -0.61 21.34 -6.22
CA THR A 237 0.59 20.50 -6.23
C THR A 237 1.28 20.39 -4.85
N PRO A 238 1.77 21.47 -4.20
CA PRO A 238 2.45 21.35 -2.91
C PRO A 238 1.55 20.75 -1.81
N VAL A 239 0.24 21.01 -1.84
CA VAL A 239 -0.73 20.46 -0.88
C VAL A 239 -0.87 18.95 -1.06
N VAL A 240 -1.01 18.46 -2.30
CA VAL A 240 -1.11 17.01 -2.57
C VAL A 240 0.24 16.32 -2.33
N GLN A 241 1.37 16.97 -2.67
CA GLN A 241 2.69 16.46 -2.29
C GLN A 241 2.82 16.31 -0.76
N ARG A 242 2.33 17.27 0.04
CA ARG A 242 2.29 17.17 1.50
C ARG A 242 1.41 16.01 1.97
N ILE A 243 0.17 15.91 1.49
CA ILE A 243 -0.77 14.83 1.82
C ILE A 243 -0.12 13.46 1.57
N LEU A 244 0.54 13.27 0.43
CA LEU A 244 1.18 12.01 0.10
C LEU A 244 2.47 11.74 0.91
N LYS A 245 3.23 12.77 1.32
CA LYS A 245 4.49 12.61 2.08
C LYS A 245 4.30 12.35 3.57
N HIS A 246 3.21 12.82 4.16
CA HIS A 246 2.95 12.70 5.60
C HIS A 246 2.10 11.47 5.97
N ASN A 247 1.98 11.19 7.27
CA ASN A 247 1.14 10.13 7.78
C ASN A 247 -0.34 10.52 7.66
N MET A 248 -1.06 9.93 6.71
CA MET A 248 -2.47 10.24 6.44
C MET A 248 -3.37 9.03 6.74
N ASP A 249 -4.45 9.29 7.47
CA ASP A 249 -5.54 8.33 7.66
C ASP A 249 -6.68 8.70 6.72
N PHE A 250 -6.64 8.16 5.50
CA PHE A 250 -7.71 8.37 4.51
C PHE A 250 -9.04 7.71 4.90
N GLY A 251 -9.06 6.84 5.92
CA GLY A 251 -10.31 6.33 6.50
C GLY A 251 -11.02 7.40 7.31
N LYS A 252 -10.28 8.18 8.12
CA LYS A 252 -10.81 9.34 8.85
C LYS A 252 -11.06 10.57 7.97
N CYS A 253 -10.30 10.73 6.89
CA CYS A 253 -10.37 11.92 6.02
C CYS A 253 -10.66 11.56 4.54
N PRO A 254 -11.83 11.01 4.21
CA PRO A 254 -12.15 10.56 2.85
C PRO A 254 -12.14 11.69 1.80
N ARG A 255 -12.50 12.92 2.19
CA ARG A 255 -12.47 14.08 1.27
C ARG A 255 -11.04 14.47 0.83
N LEU A 256 -10.02 14.22 1.65
CA LEU A 256 -8.60 14.42 1.24
C LEU A 256 -8.16 13.37 0.22
N ARG A 257 -8.64 12.13 0.34
CA ARG A 257 -8.41 11.07 -0.65
C ARG A 257 -9.05 11.44 -1.99
N LEU A 258 -10.32 11.86 -1.96
CA LEU A 258 -11.05 12.30 -3.15
C LEU A 258 -10.36 13.49 -3.83
N PHE A 259 -9.97 14.52 -3.06
CA PHE A 259 -9.21 15.65 -3.61
C PHE A 259 -7.90 15.20 -4.29
N THR A 260 -7.18 14.25 -3.69
CA THR A 260 -5.96 13.68 -4.29
C THR A 260 -6.26 12.94 -5.60
N GLN A 261 -7.38 12.21 -5.68
CA GLN A 261 -7.81 11.53 -6.90
C GLN A 261 -8.17 12.54 -8.01
N GLU A 262 -9.01 13.53 -7.71
CA GLU A 262 -9.43 14.57 -8.66
C GLU A 262 -8.26 15.43 -9.16
N TYR A 263 -7.29 15.73 -8.29
CA TYR A 263 -6.05 16.39 -8.69
C TYR A 263 -5.23 15.54 -9.68
N ILE A 264 -5.07 14.24 -9.42
CA ILE A 264 -4.34 13.34 -10.33
C ILE A 264 -5.06 13.23 -11.69
N LEU A 265 -6.39 13.17 -11.70
CA LEU A 265 -7.18 13.20 -12.93
C LEU A 265 -7.02 14.53 -13.68
N ALA A 266 -7.04 15.67 -12.97
CA ALA A 266 -6.79 16.98 -13.57
C ALA A 266 -5.38 17.10 -14.19
N LEU A 267 -4.35 16.51 -13.58
CA LEU A 267 -3.01 16.42 -14.19
C LEU A 267 -3.03 15.60 -15.49
N ASN A 268 -3.81 14.51 -15.54
CA ASN A 268 -3.95 13.66 -16.73
C ASN A 268 -4.76 14.33 -17.87
N GLU A 269 -5.47 15.43 -17.61
CA GLU A 269 -6.17 16.24 -18.63
C GLU A 269 -5.35 17.41 -19.17
N LEU A 270 -4.12 17.62 -18.68
CA LEU A 270 -3.16 18.54 -19.27
C LEU A 270 -2.62 18.01 -20.61
N ASN A 271 -2.01 18.88 -21.43
CA ASN A 271 -1.65 18.57 -22.83
C ASN A 271 -0.70 17.37 -23.02
N ALA A 272 0.10 17.02 -22.01
CA ALA A 272 0.99 15.85 -22.04
C ALA A 272 0.42 14.62 -21.28
N GLY A 273 -0.82 14.72 -20.79
CA GLY A 273 -1.58 13.67 -20.11
C GLY A 273 -0.76 12.88 -19.09
N MET A 274 -0.69 11.56 -19.31
CA MET A 274 -0.06 10.62 -18.39
C MET A 274 1.45 10.89 -18.15
N GLU A 275 2.15 11.55 -19.07
CA GLU A 275 3.55 11.95 -18.84
C GLU A 275 3.68 13.07 -17.78
N VAL A 276 2.64 13.86 -17.54
CA VAL A 276 2.60 14.78 -16.38
C VAL A 276 2.47 13.99 -15.08
N VAL A 277 1.56 13.01 -15.04
CA VAL A 277 1.35 12.14 -13.88
C VAL A 277 2.63 11.35 -13.55
N LYS A 278 3.32 10.84 -14.58
CA LYS A 278 4.63 10.18 -14.45
C LYS A 278 5.69 11.10 -13.84
N LYS A 279 5.81 12.34 -14.33
CA LYS A 279 6.71 13.35 -13.76
C LYS A 279 6.35 13.71 -12.31
N PHE A 280 5.05 13.75 -11.98
CA PHE A 280 4.58 13.95 -10.61
C PHE A 280 4.98 12.78 -9.70
N VAL A 281 4.71 11.53 -10.08
CA VAL A 281 5.12 10.33 -9.32
C VAL A 281 6.64 10.29 -9.15
N HIS A 282 7.41 10.59 -10.20
CA HIS A 282 8.87 10.69 -10.11
C HIS A 282 9.34 11.82 -9.17
N SER A 283 8.69 12.99 -9.17
CA SER A 283 8.95 14.07 -8.21
C SER A 283 8.58 13.70 -6.77
N MET A 284 7.72 12.70 -6.58
CA MET A 284 7.32 12.20 -5.26
C MET A 284 8.28 11.13 -4.73
N HIS A 285 8.84 10.30 -5.62
CA HIS A 285 9.96 9.40 -5.32
C HIS A 285 11.26 10.16 -5.06
N GLY A 286 11.55 11.19 -5.85
CA GLY A 286 12.83 11.89 -5.84
C GLY A 286 13.90 11.19 -6.72
N PRO A 287 15.04 11.86 -6.96
CA PRO A 287 16.08 11.41 -7.89
C PRO A 287 17.04 10.36 -7.29
N THR A 288 16.91 10.05 -6.01
CA THR A 288 17.74 9.07 -5.28
C THR A 288 17.27 7.65 -5.56
N GLY A 289 18.17 6.66 -5.49
CA GLY A 289 17.82 5.23 -5.65
C GLY A 289 16.98 4.62 -4.50
N GLN A 290 16.61 5.42 -3.51
CA GLN A 290 15.64 5.12 -2.46
C GLN A 290 14.76 6.35 -2.26
N CYS A 291 13.47 6.14 -2.07
CA CYS A 291 12.51 7.20 -1.78
C CYS A 291 12.73 7.78 -0.37
N PRO A 292 12.90 9.12 -0.21
CA PRO A 292 13.13 9.76 1.09
C PRO A 292 11.83 9.89 1.93
N HIS A 293 10.69 9.42 1.41
CA HIS A 293 9.38 9.61 2.01
C HIS A 293 8.58 8.30 2.04
N PRO A 294 8.74 7.44 3.07
CA PRO A 294 8.19 6.08 3.09
C PRO A 294 6.65 6.01 3.09
N ARG A 295 5.95 7.13 3.29
CA ARG A 295 4.47 7.19 3.23
C ARG A 295 3.91 7.45 1.83
N VAL A 296 4.73 7.90 0.88
CA VAL A 296 4.30 8.22 -0.50
C VAL A 296 3.68 7.01 -1.18
N LEU A 297 4.36 5.86 -1.13
CA LEU A 297 3.89 4.64 -1.76
C LEU A 297 2.57 4.12 -1.14
N PRO A 298 2.45 3.88 0.19
CA PRO A 298 1.18 3.50 0.80
C PRO A 298 0.03 4.47 0.50
N ASN A 299 0.29 5.79 0.54
CA ASN A 299 -0.73 6.80 0.26
C ASN A 299 -1.17 6.79 -1.21
N LEU A 300 -0.23 6.68 -2.16
CA LEU A 300 -0.55 6.55 -3.59
C LEU A 300 -1.31 5.26 -3.89
N VAL A 301 -0.91 4.13 -3.31
CA VAL A 301 -1.64 2.85 -3.48
C VAL A 301 -3.05 2.96 -2.92
N ALA A 302 -3.24 3.51 -1.72
CA ALA A 302 -4.58 3.71 -1.13
C ALA A 302 -5.48 4.62 -1.98
N VAL A 303 -4.91 5.65 -2.61
CA VAL A 303 -5.58 6.53 -3.58
C VAL A 303 -5.99 5.78 -4.85
N CYS A 304 -5.08 4.97 -5.42
CA CYS A 304 -5.33 4.17 -6.62
C CYS A 304 -6.39 3.09 -6.38
N LEU A 305 -6.25 2.30 -5.31
CA LEU A 305 -7.20 1.25 -4.95
C LEU A 305 -8.61 1.81 -4.78
N ALA A 306 -8.76 2.91 -4.01
CA ALA A 306 -10.08 3.52 -3.81
C ALA A 306 -10.69 4.07 -5.12
N ALA A 307 -9.88 4.57 -6.06
CA ALA A 307 -10.37 5.03 -7.35
C ALA A 307 -10.84 3.84 -8.21
N ILE A 308 -10.04 2.78 -8.28
CA ILE A 308 -10.37 1.55 -9.00
C ILE A 308 -11.65 0.92 -8.45
N TYR A 309 -11.80 0.81 -7.12
CA TYR A 309 -13.04 0.34 -6.48
C TYR A 309 -14.26 1.20 -6.88
N SER A 310 -14.12 2.53 -6.88
CA SER A 310 -15.23 3.42 -7.23
C SER A 310 -15.75 3.23 -8.67
N CYS A 311 -14.89 2.78 -9.61
CA CYS A 311 -15.30 2.46 -10.98
C CYS A 311 -16.26 1.26 -11.08
N TYR A 312 -16.27 0.37 -10.08
CA TYR A 312 -17.09 -0.85 -10.06
C TYR A 312 -18.17 -0.83 -8.97
N GLU A 313 -18.35 0.27 -8.23
CA GLU A 313 -19.32 0.35 -7.13
C GLU A 313 -20.75 0.00 -7.58
N GLU A 314 -21.18 0.41 -8.78
CA GLU A 314 -22.52 0.08 -9.28
C GLU A 314 -22.71 -1.43 -9.49
N PHE A 315 -21.70 -2.11 -10.05
CA PHE A 315 -21.72 -3.56 -10.23
C PHE A 315 -21.73 -4.29 -8.89
N ILE A 316 -20.90 -3.87 -7.93
CA ILE A 316 -20.85 -4.43 -6.57
C ILE A 316 -22.20 -4.25 -5.88
N ASN A 317 -22.74 -3.02 -5.86
CA ASN A 317 -24.02 -2.71 -5.22
C ASN A 317 -25.23 -3.41 -5.90
N SER A 318 -25.17 -3.70 -7.21
CA SER A 318 -26.21 -4.46 -7.91
C SER A 318 -26.26 -5.95 -7.52
N ARG A 319 -25.13 -6.48 -7.02
CA ARG A 319 -24.93 -7.89 -6.68
C ARG A 319 -25.20 -8.15 -5.20
N ASP A 320 -24.77 -7.22 -4.34
CA ASP A 320 -24.95 -7.29 -2.89
C ASP A 320 -26.16 -6.47 -2.40
N ASN A 321 -27.35 -7.07 -2.47
CA ASN A 321 -28.54 -6.60 -1.73
C ASN A 321 -28.43 -6.87 -0.21
N SER A 322 -27.24 -6.67 0.38
CA SER A 322 -26.93 -6.92 1.78
C SER A 322 -26.60 -5.62 2.53
N PRO A 323 -27.24 -5.34 3.69
CA PRO A 323 -27.08 -4.06 4.38
C PRO A 323 -25.72 -3.85 5.05
N SER A 324 -24.85 -4.87 5.14
CA SER A 324 -23.56 -4.78 5.86
C SER A 324 -22.56 -3.79 5.25
N LEU A 325 -22.57 -3.59 3.92
CA LEU A 325 -21.77 -2.54 3.28
C LEU A 325 -22.42 -1.14 3.42
N LYS A 326 -23.72 -1.06 3.69
CA LYS A 326 -24.37 0.22 4.03
C LYS A 326 -23.93 0.74 5.40
N GLU A 327 -23.47 -0.11 6.33
CA GLU A 327 -22.94 0.35 7.62
C GLU A 327 -21.55 0.99 7.48
N ILE A 328 -20.68 0.43 6.61
CA ILE A 328 -19.40 1.07 6.23
C ILE A 328 -19.67 2.40 5.51
N ARG A 329 -20.78 2.50 4.75
CA ARG A 329 -21.24 3.72 4.07
C ARG A 329 -21.88 4.75 5.02
N ASN A 330 -22.56 4.31 6.08
CA ASN A 330 -23.36 5.15 7.00
C ASN A 330 -22.59 5.62 8.24
N GLY A 331 -21.36 5.17 8.47
CA GLY A 331 -20.43 5.81 9.42
C GLY A 331 -20.17 7.30 9.14
N CYS A 332 -20.56 7.79 7.96
CA CYS A 332 -20.53 9.21 7.59
C CYS A 332 -21.72 10.04 8.11
N GLN A 333 -22.69 9.48 8.85
CA GLN A 333 -23.87 10.25 9.25
C GLN A 333 -24.54 9.84 10.58
N GLN A 334 -23.76 9.58 11.64
CA GLN A 334 -24.23 9.80 13.03
C GLN A 334 -23.08 9.76 14.05
N GLN A 335 -22.74 10.93 14.59
CA GLN A 335 -22.10 11.04 15.90
C GLN A 335 -22.65 12.26 16.64
N ASN A 336 -23.69 12.03 17.44
CA ASN A 336 -23.96 12.73 18.70
C ASN A 336 -24.97 11.92 19.51
N ASP A 337 -24.80 11.96 20.83
CA ASP A 337 -25.58 11.30 21.89
C ASP A 337 -25.23 9.85 22.26
N ARG A 338 -24.08 9.69 22.94
CA ARG A 338 -23.89 8.66 23.97
C ARG A 338 -23.38 9.28 25.27
N LYS A 339 -24.26 9.33 26.28
CA LYS A 339 -23.90 9.60 27.69
C LYS A 339 -22.96 8.50 28.23
N PRO A 340 -22.14 8.79 29.26
CA PRO A 340 -21.16 7.84 29.79
C PRO A 340 -21.83 6.67 30.56
N PRO A 341 -21.22 5.48 30.59
CA PRO A 341 -21.76 4.31 31.27
C PRO A 341 -21.33 4.22 32.75
N MET A 342 -22.23 3.73 33.60
CA MET A 342 -22.00 3.23 34.97
C MET A 342 -22.92 2.00 35.18
N PRO A 343 -22.65 1.08 36.13
CA PRO A 343 -22.41 -0.31 35.74
C PRO A 343 -23.54 -1.31 36.03
N LEU A 344 -23.33 -2.50 35.47
CA LEU A 344 -24.13 -3.73 35.55
C LEU A 344 -24.65 -4.10 36.96
N ARG A 345 -25.91 -4.54 37.03
CA ARG A 345 -26.40 -5.51 38.03
C ARG A 345 -27.33 -6.54 37.37
N LEU A 346 -27.25 -7.78 37.87
CA LEU A 346 -27.97 -8.96 37.38
C LEU A 346 -29.44 -8.97 37.83
N LEU A 347 -30.31 -9.71 37.12
CA LEU A 347 -31.02 -10.90 37.64
C LEU A 347 -31.87 -11.61 36.54
N ARG A 348 -32.15 -12.90 36.77
CA ARG A 348 -33.06 -13.81 35.99
C ARG A 348 -34.38 -14.04 36.80
N PRO A 349 -35.28 -15.02 36.50
CA PRO A 349 -36.27 -15.05 35.40
C PRO A 349 -37.73 -15.45 35.86
N GLU A 350 -38.67 -15.56 34.90
CA GLU A 350 -39.88 -16.46 34.92
C GLU A 350 -41.14 -16.08 35.80
N PRO A 351 -42.34 -16.74 35.68
CA PRO A 351 -43.36 -16.50 34.62
C PRO A 351 -44.85 -16.25 35.12
N PRO A 352 -45.96 -16.93 34.69
CA PRO A 352 -46.98 -16.41 33.75
C PRO A 352 -48.48 -16.42 34.20
N THR A 353 -49.42 -16.20 33.24
CA THR A 353 -50.91 -16.44 33.23
C THR A 353 -51.87 -15.25 33.58
N PRO A 354 -53.23 -15.33 33.35
CA PRO A 354 -53.93 -15.27 32.04
C PRO A 354 -55.14 -14.26 32.01
N PRO A 355 -55.96 -14.14 30.93
CA PRO A 355 -56.89 -13.00 30.69
C PRO A 355 -58.41 -13.32 30.84
N PRO A 356 -59.29 -12.35 30.52
CA PRO A 356 -60.54 -12.66 29.80
C PRO A 356 -60.81 -11.77 28.56
N THR A 357 -61.16 -12.45 27.45
CA THR A 357 -62.41 -12.34 26.66
C THR A 357 -63.36 -11.14 26.94
N THR A 358 -64.07 -10.54 25.97
CA THR A 358 -64.61 -11.00 24.66
C THR A 358 -64.84 -9.73 23.77
N LEU A 359 -65.29 -9.68 22.50
CA LEU A 359 -66.07 -10.56 21.60
C LEU A 359 -65.69 -10.27 20.11
N LEU A 360 -66.09 -11.15 19.20
CA LEU A 360 -66.29 -10.94 17.74
C LEU A 360 -67.69 -11.49 17.39
N PRO A 361 -68.33 -11.08 16.27
CA PRO A 361 -68.46 -12.01 15.14
C PRO A 361 -68.47 -11.31 13.75
N LEU A 362 -67.59 -11.67 12.80
CA LEU A 362 -67.64 -12.76 11.80
C LEU A 362 -68.06 -12.28 10.39
N SER A 363 -67.18 -12.51 9.40
CA SER A 363 -67.46 -13.48 8.33
C SER A 363 -66.18 -14.02 7.66
N THR A 364 -65.98 -15.34 7.86
CA THR A 364 -65.59 -16.36 6.86
C THR A 364 -64.25 -16.30 6.09
N ASN A 365 -63.20 -16.85 6.73
CA ASN A 365 -62.37 -18.03 6.34
C ASN A 365 -62.45 -18.63 4.90
N PRO A 366 -61.42 -19.42 4.44
CA PRO A 366 -60.01 -19.53 4.88
C PRO A 366 -58.97 -19.69 3.74
N ALA A 367 -57.68 -19.82 4.10
CA ALA A 367 -56.57 -20.38 3.29
C ALA A 367 -56.14 -21.75 3.87
N PRO A 368 -55.05 -22.45 3.46
CA PRO A 368 -54.19 -22.41 2.26
C PRO A 368 -54.44 -23.73 1.45
N PRO A 369 -53.50 -24.59 0.94
CA PRO A 369 -52.06 -24.51 0.62
C PRO A 369 -51.64 -25.08 -0.78
N HIS A 370 -50.32 -25.15 -1.02
CA HIS A 370 -49.57 -25.88 -2.08
C HIS A 370 -49.94 -25.71 -3.56
N GLU A 371 -49.01 -25.18 -4.37
CA GLU A 371 -48.34 -25.98 -5.43
C GLU A 371 -47.10 -25.27 -5.99
N ILE A 372 -46.12 -26.06 -6.45
CA ILE A 372 -44.93 -25.58 -7.17
C ILE A 372 -45.24 -25.69 -8.65
N LEU A 373 -45.38 -24.55 -9.35
CA LEU A 373 -45.48 -24.53 -10.82
C LEU A 373 -44.14 -24.12 -11.43
N VAL A 374 -43.60 -25.00 -12.28
CA VAL A 374 -42.39 -24.74 -13.06
C VAL A 374 -42.79 -24.09 -14.38
N GLU A 375 -42.61 -22.78 -14.51
CA GLU A 375 -42.70 -22.12 -15.82
C GLU A 375 -41.36 -22.20 -16.55
N LEU A 376 -41.32 -23.07 -17.57
CA LEU A 376 -40.26 -23.15 -18.56
C LEU A 376 -40.39 -22.00 -19.57
N GLU A 377 -39.75 -20.86 -19.29
CA GLU A 377 -39.54 -19.84 -20.33
C GLU A 377 -38.51 -20.32 -21.37
N ARG A 378 -39.04 -20.80 -22.50
CA ARG A 378 -38.30 -20.92 -23.76
C ARG A 378 -37.76 -19.55 -24.16
N ASN A 379 -36.45 -19.43 -24.33
CA ASN A 379 -35.86 -18.41 -25.19
C ASN A 379 -35.15 -19.05 -26.38
N ASN A 380 -35.74 -18.86 -27.57
CA ASN A 380 -35.11 -19.20 -28.83
C ASN A 380 -33.94 -18.24 -29.10
N ASN A 381 -32.82 -18.77 -29.60
CA ASN A 381 -32.04 -18.02 -30.58
C ASN A 381 -31.30 -18.97 -31.53
N SER A 382 -31.65 -18.88 -32.81
CA SER A 382 -31.22 -19.75 -33.89
C SER A 382 -30.10 -19.12 -34.70
N ALA A 383 -28.87 -19.60 -34.54
CA ALA A 383 -27.75 -19.25 -35.44
C ALA A 383 -26.60 -20.29 -35.40
N ASN A 384 -26.73 -21.40 -36.13
CA ASN A 384 -25.67 -21.93 -37.02
C ASN A 384 -26.04 -23.30 -37.61
N THR A 385 -26.68 -23.28 -38.79
CA THR A 385 -26.87 -24.47 -39.62
C THR A 385 -26.12 -24.29 -40.94
N LYS A 386 -24.92 -24.92 -41.05
CA LYS A 386 -24.36 -25.55 -42.27
C LYS A 386 -22.84 -25.75 -42.19
N ARG A 387 -22.41 -27.01 -42.02
CA ARG A 387 -21.56 -27.73 -43.00
C ARG A 387 -21.77 -29.25 -42.79
N LYS A 388 -21.55 -30.04 -43.85
CA LYS A 388 -22.10 -31.41 -44.01
C LYS A 388 -21.20 -32.51 -43.41
N ALA A 389 -21.82 -33.62 -43.00
CA ALA A 389 -21.19 -34.94 -42.85
C ALA A 389 -20.77 -35.53 -44.23
N GLY A 390 -19.96 -36.59 -44.35
CA GLY A 390 -19.29 -37.51 -43.40
C GLY A 390 -18.19 -38.30 -44.17
N PRO A 391 -17.86 -39.59 -43.88
CA PRO A 391 -18.44 -40.52 -42.89
C PRO A 391 -17.43 -41.32 -42.01
N SER A 392 -17.99 -42.05 -41.04
CA SER A 392 -17.50 -43.32 -40.42
C SER A 392 -16.13 -43.41 -39.72
N GLY A 393 -16.15 -43.73 -38.42
CA GLY A 393 -15.07 -44.50 -37.77
C GLY A 393 -14.83 -44.20 -36.29
N GLY A 394 -15.41 -45.01 -35.39
CA GLY A 394 -14.98 -45.13 -33.99
C GLY A 394 -15.71 -44.25 -32.98
N ASP A 395 -16.57 -44.86 -32.16
CA ASP A 395 -16.87 -44.32 -30.83
C ASP A 395 -15.61 -44.42 -29.97
N SER A 396 -15.00 -43.28 -29.69
CA SER A 396 -13.99 -43.11 -28.65
C SER A 396 -14.40 -41.88 -27.87
N GLU A 397 -14.44 -41.99 -26.54
CA GLU A 397 -14.56 -40.78 -25.70
C GLU A 397 -13.44 -39.80 -26.12
N PRO A 398 -13.73 -38.48 -26.21
CA PRO A 398 -12.71 -37.51 -26.60
C PRO A 398 -11.53 -37.65 -25.65
N ASN A 399 -10.32 -37.86 -26.20
CA ASN A 399 -9.14 -38.05 -25.37
C ASN A 399 -9.02 -36.85 -24.42
N LEU A 400 -8.61 -37.10 -23.18
CA LEU A 400 -8.51 -36.03 -22.17
C LEU A 400 -7.53 -34.92 -22.61
N ILE A 401 -6.61 -35.23 -23.52
CA ILE A 401 -5.74 -34.30 -24.25
C ILE A 401 -6.55 -33.35 -25.16
N ASP A 402 -7.50 -33.85 -25.95
CA ASP A 402 -8.39 -33.03 -26.78
C ASP A 402 -9.28 -32.14 -25.90
N CYS A 403 -9.78 -32.68 -24.78
CA CYS A 403 -10.55 -31.92 -23.78
C CYS A 403 -9.72 -30.81 -23.10
N LEU A 404 -8.41 -30.98 -22.95
CA LEU A 404 -7.50 -29.93 -22.46
C LEU A 404 -7.19 -28.89 -23.55
N LEU A 405 -7.02 -29.32 -24.81
CA LEU A 405 -6.74 -28.45 -25.95
C LEU A 405 -7.93 -27.57 -26.35
N VAL A 406 -9.16 -27.99 -26.03
CA VAL A 406 -10.33 -27.09 -26.01
C VAL A 406 -10.13 -26.09 -24.87
N SER A 407 -9.49 -24.96 -25.20
CA SER A 407 -9.47 -23.79 -24.32
C SER A 407 -10.88 -23.52 -23.83
N PRO A 408 -11.14 -23.46 -22.50
CA PRO A 408 -12.44 -23.03 -22.03
C PRO A 408 -12.64 -21.62 -22.60
N ALA A 409 -13.65 -21.48 -23.47
CA ALA A 409 -14.08 -20.18 -23.91
C ALA A 409 -14.56 -19.45 -22.67
N VAL A 410 -13.67 -18.68 -22.05
CA VAL A 410 -14.02 -17.76 -20.98
C VAL A 410 -15.08 -16.88 -21.60
N ASN A 411 -16.32 -17.05 -21.15
CA ASN A 411 -17.38 -16.11 -21.42
C ASN A 411 -16.94 -14.79 -20.78
N THR A 412 -16.16 -14.03 -21.54
CA THR A 412 -15.74 -12.69 -21.21
C THR A 412 -17.00 -11.86 -21.24
N LEU A 413 -17.65 -11.81 -20.08
CA LEU A 413 -18.53 -10.74 -19.69
C LEU A 413 -17.78 -9.46 -20.02
N SER A 414 -18.12 -8.86 -21.17
CA SER A 414 -17.51 -7.64 -21.64
C SER A 414 -18.07 -6.51 -20.79
N ILE A 415 -17.49 -6.36 -19.59
CA ILE A 415 -17.89 -5.36 -18.61
C ILE A 415 -17.57 -4.00 -19.22
N GLN A 416 -18.57 -3.37 -19.83
CA GLN A 416 -18.45 -2.04 -20.39
C GLN A 416 -18.66 -1.02 -19.29
N LEU A 417 -17.57 -0.38 -18.88
CA LEU A 417 -17.63 0.76 -17.97
C LEU A 417 -18.09 2.03 -18.70
N PRO A 418 -18.81 2.95 -18.01
CA PRO A 418 -19.03 4.30 -18.52
C PRO A 418 -17.71 4.97 -18.91
N ALA A 419 -17.70 5.77 -19.98
CA ALA A 419 -16.46 6.35 -20.53
C ALA A 419 -15.64 7.18 -19.52
N GLN A 420 -16.28 7.77 -18.50
CA GLN A 420 -15.58 8.43 -17.40
C GLN A 420 -14.90 7.44 -16.45
N ALA A 421 -15.59 6.36 -16.06
CA ALA A 421 -15.03 5.32 -15.19
C ALA A 421 -13.88 4.58 -15.89
N ASP A 422 -13.99 4.31 -17.20
CA ASP A 422 -12.90 3.73 -18.00
C ASP A 422 -11.64 4.62 -18.03
N ARG A 423 -11.80 5.96 -18.17
CA ARG A 423 -10.68 6.91 -18.07
C ARG A 423 -10.04 6.92 -16.68
N VAL A 424 -10.85 6.89 -15.61
CA VAL A 424 -10.37 6.85 -14.23
C VAL A 424 -9.58 5.56 -13.99
N LEU A 425 -10.14 4.42 -14.35
CA LEU A 425 -9.52 3.11 -14.25
C LEU A 425 -8.16 3.07 -14.97
N GLY A 426 -8.12 3.52 -16.23
CA GLY A 426 -6.89 3.57 -17.02
C GLY A 426 -5.80 4.43 -16.37
N CYS A 427 -6.16 5.61 -15.85
CA CYS A 427 -5.22 6.50 -15.15
C CYS A 427 -4.59 5.81 -13.92
N PHE A 428 -5.42 5.29 -13.00
CA PHE A 428 -4.92 4.72 -11.74
C PHE A 428 -4.25 3.35 -11.92
N ALA A 429 -4.65 2.55 -12.92
CA ALA A 429 -3.94 1.33 -13.30
C ALA A 429 -2.53 1.62 -13.83
N LEU A 430 -2.39 2.65 -14.67
CA LEU A 430 -1.07 3.11 -15.15
C LEU A 430 -0.19 3.67 -14.03
N ILE A 431 -0.78 4.27 -12.98
CA ILE A 431 -0.01 4.65 -11.78
C ILE A 431 0.53 3.41 -11.06
N LEU A 432 -0.30 2.39 -10.80
CA LEU A 432 0.17 1.14 -10.16
C LEU A 432 1.32 0.50 -10.94
N LYS A 433 1.25 0.52 -12.28
CA LYS A 433 2.34 0.12 -13.18
C LYS A 433 3.61 0.96 -12.96
N MET A 434 3.52 2.29 -12.99
CA MET A 434 4.67 3.17 -12.73
C MET A 434 5.28 2.96 -11.33
N LEU A 435 4.47 2.61 -10.32
CA LEU A 435 4.98 2.29 -8.98
C LEU A 435 5.81 0.99 -8.97
N SER A 436 5.50 0.02 -9.85
CA SER A 436 6.27 -1.24 -9.98
C SER A 436 7.61 -1.10 -10.70
N ASP A 437 7.89 0.05 -11.33
CA ASP A 437 9.18 0.32 -11.97
C ASP A 437 10.29 0.68 -10.96
N TYR A 438 9.94 1.06 -9.73
CA TYR A 438 10.88 1.50 -8.69
C TYR A 438 11.33 0.34 -7.79
N ASP A 439 12.64 0.06 -7.80
CA ASP A 439 13.24 -1.11 -7.11
C ASP A 439 13.07 -1.11 -5.59
N ASP A 440 13.06 0.04 -4.93
CA ASP A 440 12.84 0.16 -3.49
C ASP A 440 11.35 0.04 -3.11
N TRP A 441 10.44 0.49 -3.99
CA TRP A 441 9.00 0.39 -3.80
C TRP A 441 8.44 -1.01 -4.09
N ARG A 442 9.05 -1.80 -4.98
CA ARG A 442 8.54 -3.13 -5.39
C ARG A 442 8.12 -4.05 -4.21
N PRO A 443 8.90 -4.24 -3.12
CA PRO A 443 8.49 -5.13 -2.02
C PRO A 443 7.30 -4.60 -1.22
N ALA A 444 7.31 -3.30 -0.91
CA ALA A 444 6.22 -2.67 -0.19
C ALA A 444 4.94 -2.63 -1.05
N LEU A 445 5.05 -2.44 -2.37
CA LEU A 445 3.93 -2.51 -3.30
C LEU A 445 3.36 -3.93 -3.39
N ALA A 446 4.22 -4.95 -3.51
CA ALA A 446 3.80 -6.35 -3.54
C ALA A 446 3.07 -6.76 -2.25
N SER A 447 3.56 -6.31 -1.09
CA SER A 447 2.90 -6.49 0.21
C SER A 447 1.56 -5.75 0.30
N LEU A 448 1.47 -4.50 -0.18
CA LEU A 448 0.22 -3.72 -0.19
C LEU A 448 -0.85 -4.29 -1.14
N LEU A 449 -0.45 -5.02 -2.18
CA LEU A 449 -1.34 -5.74 -3.09
C LEU A 449 -1.63 -7.19 -2.63
N GLN A 450 -1.29 -7.53 -1.38
CA GLN A 450 -1.53 -8.84 -0.79
C GLN A 450 -2.30 -8.71 0.55
N PRO A 451 -3.52 -9.25 0.71
CA PRO A 451 -4.30 -10.03 -0.25
C PRO A 451 -4.83 -9.18 -1.42
N ILE A 452 -5.15 -9.83 -2.54
CA ILE A 452 -5.68 -9.20 -3.77
C ILE A 452 -6.81 -8.20 -3.43
N PRO A 453 -6.59 -6.88 -3.58
CA PRO A 453 -7.50 -5.84 -3.13
C PRO A 453 -8.35 -5.30 -4.29
N PHE A 454 -8.92 -6.19 -5.11
CA PHE A 454 -9.67 -5.80 -6.31
C PHE A 454 -10.98 -6.59 -6.45
N PRO A 455 -12.06 -5.97 -6.96
CA PRO A 455 -13.29 -6.69 -7.28
C PRO A 455 -13.07 -7.66 -8.45
N LYS A 456 -13.86 -8.74 -8.52
CA LYS A 456 -13.74 -9.76 -9.59
C LYS A 456 -13.98 -9.17 -10.97
N GLU A 457 -14.85 -8.16 -11.02
CA GLU A 457 -15.23 -7.36 -12.17
C GLU A 457 -14.05 -6.55 -12.73
N ALA A 458 -13.14 -6.06 -11.85
CA ALA A 458 -11.90 -5.43 -12.30
C ALA A 458 -10.93 -6.47 -12.89
N LEU A 459 -10.74 -7.61 -12.20
CA LEU A 459 -9.84 -8.67 -12.65
C LEU A 459 -10.24 -9.31 -14.00
N ALA A 460 -11.52 -9.21 -14.38
CA ALA A 460 -12.04 -9.62 -15.69
C ALA A 460 -11.99 -8.52 -16.77
N HIS A 461 -11.62 -7.28 -16.42
CA HIS A 461 -11.64 -6.14 -17.35
C HIS A 461 -10.30 -5.98 -18.08
N ALA A 462 -10.27 -6.36 -19.36
CA ALA A 462 -9.05 -6.48 -20.18
C ALA A 462 -8.03 -5.33 -20.06
N LYS A 463 -8.45 -4.06 -20.04
CA LYS A 463 -7.51 -2.92 -19.88
C LYS A 463 -6.83 -2.92 -18.51
N PHE A 464 -7.55 -3.27 -17.45
CA PHE A 464 -7.02 -3.33 -16.10
C PHE A 464 -6.09 -4.53 -15.94
N THR A 465 -6.55 -5.71 -16.37
CA THR A 465 -5.79 -6.96 -16.35
C THR A 465 -4.46 -6.81 -17.08
N LYS A 466 -4.43 -6.14 -18.24
CA LYS A 466 -3.20 -5.86 -19.00
C LYS A 466 -2.17 -5.01 -18.26
N GLU A 467 -2.59 -3.92 -17.62
CA GLU A 467 -1.65 -3.05 -16.88
C GLU A 467 -1.23 -3.70 -15.55
N LEU A 468 -2.12 -4.45 -14.90
CA LEU A 468 -1.82 -5.23 -13.69
C LEU A 468 -0.89 -6.41 -13.99
N LYS A 469 -1.04 -7.07 -15.15
CA LYS A 469 -0.15 -8.14 -15.62
C LYS A 469 1.30 -7.68 -15.60
N TYR A 470 1.57 -6.46 -16.05
CA TYR A 470 2.90 -5.86 -15.99
C TYR A 470 3.41 -5.74 -14.55
N VAL A 471 2.59 -5.24 -13.61
CA VAL A 471 2.95 -5.15 -12.19
C VAL A 471 3.32 -6.52 -11.62
N ILE A 472 2.52 -7.55 -11.91
CA ILE A 472 2.79 -8.92 -11.45
C ILE A 472 4.04 -9.52 -12.10
N GLN A 473 4.29 -9.23 -13.38
CA GLN A 473 5.55 -9.58 -14.04
C GLN A 473 6.77 -8.93 -13.35
N ARG A 474 6.69 -7.64 -12.98
CA ARG A 474 7.77 -6.93 -12.25
C ARG A 474 8.03 -7.47 -10.84
N PHE A 475 7.04 -8.12 -10.22
CA PHE A 475 7.21 -8.87 -8.98
C PHE A 475 7.84 -10.25 -9.20
N ALA A 476 7.50 -10.93 -10.30
CA ALA A 476 8.10 -12.21 -10.67
C ALA A 476 9.56 -12.06 -11.11
N GLU A 477 9.94 -10.94 -11.72
CA GLU A 477 11.31 -10.60 -12.12
C GLU A 477 12.17 -10.04 -10.96
N ASP A 478 11.67 -10.01 -9.73
CA ASP A 478 12.40 -9.44 -8.59
C ASP A 478 13.37 -10.45 -7.95
N PRO A 479 14.64 -10.09 -7.68
CA PRO A 479 15.58 -11.04 -7.08
C PRO A 479 15.26 -11.40 -5.60
N ARG A 480 14.35 -10.69 -4.93
CA ARG A 480 14.09 -10.85 -3.49
C ARG A 480 12.96 -11.85 -3.21
N GLN A 481 13.26 -12.85 -2.37
CA GLN A 481 12.32 -13.91 -1.97
C GLN A 481 11.05 -13.37 -1.27
N GLU A 482 11.14 -12.22 -0.59
CA GLU A 482 9.96 -11.59 0.04
C GLU A 482 8.90 -11.19 -1.01
N VAL A 483 9.32 -10.70 -2.17
CA VAL A 483 8.43 -10.30 -3.28
C VAL A 483 7.78 -11.54 -3.91
N HIS A 484 8.55 -12.61 -4.11
CA HIS A 484 8.01 -13.89 -4.57
C HIS A 484 6.97 -14.48 -3.63
N SER A 485 7.14 -14.30 -2.31
CA SER A 485 6.15 -14.74 -1.32
C SER A 485 4.81 -14.02 -1.47
N CYS A 486 4.80 -12.79 -2.00
CA CYS A 486 3.58 -12.02 -2.27
C CYS A 486 2.79 -12.53 -3.48
N LEU A 487 3.42 -13.24 -4.42
CA LEU A 487 2.75 -13.85 -5.57
C LEU A 487 1.89 -15.07 -5.17
N LEU A 488 2.32 -15.77 -4.11
CA LEU A 488 1.65 -16.94 -3.57
C LEU A 488 0.42 -16.56 -2.71
N SER A 489 -0.41 -17.54 -2.42
CA SER A 489 -1.60 -17.35 -1.58
C SER A 489 -1.25 -17.12 -0.11
N VAL A 490 -1.88 -16.13 0.51
CA VAL A 490 -1.70 -15.78 1.94
C VAL A 490 -2.22 -16.86 2.88
N ARG A 491 -3.25 -17.58 2.45
CA ARG A 491 -3.99 -18.57 3.25
C ARG A 491 -4.40 -19.72 2.35
N SER A 492 -4.41 -20.93 2.89
CA SER A 492 -5.00 -22.12 2.25
C SER A 492 -6.44 -21.84 1.82
N GLY A 493 -6.79 -22.20 0.57
CA GLY A 493 -8.14 -22.03 0.04
C GLY A 493 -8.51 -20.61 -0.42
N LYS A 494 -7.57 -19.66 -0.47
CA LYS A 494 -7.73 -18.40 -1.21
C LYS A 494 -6.74 -18.32 -2.36
N ASP A 495 -7.21 -17.89 -3.52
CA ASP A 495 -6.35 -17.60 -4.66
C ASP A 495 -5.37 -16.47 -4.34
N GLY A 496 -4.11 -16.63 -4.76
CA GLY A 496 -3.11 -15.57 -4.87
C GLY A 496 -2.93 -15.16 -6.34
N TRP A 497 -1.98 -14.26 -6.60
CA TRP A 497 -1.67 -13.80 -7.95
C TRP A 497 -1.29 -14.95 -8.89
N PHE A 498 -0.54 -15.91 -8.35
CA PHE A 498 -0.19 -17.16 -9.02
C PHE A 498 -1.40 -17.95 -9.55
N GLN A 499 -2.47 -18.06 -8.76
CA GLN A 499 -3.68 -18.80 -9.13
C GLN A 499 -4.59 -18.00 -10.09
N LEU A 500 -4.58 -16.66 -10.05
CA LEU A 500 -5.39 -15.80 -10.91
C LEU A 500 -4.91 -15.78 -12.37
N TYR A 501 -3.60 -15.82 -12.58
CA TYR A 501 -2.96 -15.78 -13.91
C TYR A 501 -2.67 -17.16 -14.50
N SER A 502 -2.96 -18.26 -13.80
CA SER A 502 -2.87 -19.60 -14.39
C SER A 502 -3.90 -19.78 -15.53
N PRO A 503 -3.62 -20.58 -16.57
CA PRO A 503 -4.61 -20.98 -17.58
C PRO A 503 -6.00 -21.29 -17.01
N GLY A 504 -7.05 -20.66 -17.57
CA GLY A 504 -8.43 -20.75 -17.09
C GLY A 504 -8.76 -19.83 -15.89
N GLY A 505 -7.79 -19.10 -15.35
CA GLY A 505 -7.99 -18.09 -14.32
C GLY A 505 -8.55 -16.77 -14.88
N VAL A 506 -9.26 -16.01 -14.03
CA VAL A 506 -10.00 -14.80 -14.44
C VAL A 506 -9.10 -13.69 -15.01
N ALA A 507 -7.83 -13.65 -14.59
CA ALA A 507 -6.85 -12.65 -15.04
C ALA A 507 -5.90 -13.18 -16.14
N CYS A 508 -6.06 -14.42 -16.61
CA CYS A 508 -5.22 -15.02 -17.65
C CYS A 508 -5.65 -14.52 -19.04
N ASP A 509 -5.02 -13.45 -19.53
CA ASP A 509 -5.28 -12.84 -20.84
C ASP A 509 -4.29 -13.24 -21.94
N ASP A 510 -3.34 -14.14 -21.63
CA ASP A 510 -2.13 -14.38 -22.40
C ASP A 510 -1.80 -15.86 -22.64
N ASP A 511 -2.84 -16.71 -22.66
CA ASP A 511 -2.72 -18.15 -22.82
C ASP A 511 -1.81 -18.87 -21.79
N GLY A 512 -1.42 -18.18 -20.70
CA GLY A 512 -0.61 -18.68 -19.60
C GLY A 512 0.88 -18.36 -19.69
N GLU A 513 1.32 -17.43 -20.55
CA GLU A 513 2.73 -17.02 -20.66
C GLU A 513 3.30 -16.47 -19.34
N LEU A 514 2.60 -15.54 -18.69
CA LEU A 514 3.02 -15.01 -17.38
C LEU A 514 3.06 -16.10 -16.32
N PHE A 515 2.11 -17.04 -16.33
CA PHE A 515 2.14 -18.18 -15.42
C PHE A 515 3.40 -19.04 -15.63
N ALA A 516 3.76 -19.34 -16.88
CA ALA A 516 4.99 -20.07 -17.18
C ALA A 516 6.25 -19.32 -16.73
N SER A 517 6.30 -18.00 -16.92
CA SER A 517 7.39 -17.15 -16.43
C SER A 517 7.49 -17.15 -14.90
N MET A 518 6.37 -16.93 -14.19
CA MET A 518 6.31 -17.01 -12.73
C MET A 518 6.79 -18.36 -12.22
N VAL A 519 6.34 -19.47 -12.82
CA VAL A 519 6.75 -20.80 -12.39
C VAL A 519 8.25 -21.03 -12.64
N HIS A 520 8.80 -20.59 -13.78
CA HIS A 520 10.24 -20.69 -14.05
C HIS A 520 11.08 -19.98 -12.98
N ILE A 521 10.70 -18.74 -12.64
CA ILE A 521 11.47 -17.93 -11.68
C ILE A 521 11.27 -18.40 -10.25
N LEU A 522 10.04 -18.80 -9.87
CA LEU A 522 9.77 -19.38 -8.55
C LEU A 522 10.55 -20.69 -8.32
N MET A 523 10.71 -21.54 -9.35
CA MET A 523 11.56 -22.74 -9.32
C MET A 523 13.05 -22.43 -9.13
N GLY A 524 13.54 -21.32 -9.68
CA GLY A 524 14.93 -20.87 -9.52
C GLY A 524 15.20 -20.15 -8.19
N SER A 525 14.19 -19.51 -7.60
CA SER A 525 14.29 -18.88 -6.28
C SER A 525 14.21 -19.92 -5.16
N CYS A 526 14.79 -19.62 -3.98
CA CYS A 526 15.20 -20.61 -2.96
C CYS A 526 14.07 -21.32 -2.17
N TYR A 527 12.91 -21.54 -2.76
CA TYR A 527 11.90 -22.44 -2.19
C TYR A 527 12.42 -23.87 -2.11
N LYS A 528 11.91 -24.64 -1.14
CA LYS A 528 12.10 -26.09 -1.10
C LYS A 528 11.39 -26.67 -2.33
N THR A 529 12.14 -26.95 -3.40
CA THR A 529 11.63 -27.32 -4.74
C THR A 529 10.53 -28.39 -4.66
N LYS A 530 10.77 -29.45 -3.88
CA LYS A 530 9.79 -30.52 -3.62
C LYS A 530 8.45 -30.02 -3.03
N LYS A 531 8.47 -29.04 -2.12
CA LYS A 531 7.25 -28.45 -1.51
C LYS A 531 6.48 -27.58 -2.51
N PHE A 532 7.19 -26.82 -3.36
CA PHE A 532 6.55 -26.04 -4.41
C PHE A 532 5.93 -26.94 -5.48
N LEU A 533 6.65 -27.98 -5.92
CA LEU A 533 6.14 -28.97 -6.87
C LEU A 533 4.92 -29.73 -6.32
N LEU A 534 4.89 -30.10 -5.04
CA LEU A 534 3.70 -30.67 -4.38
C LEU A 534 2.49 -29.72 -4.48
N SER A 535 2.66 -28.46 -4.08
CA SER A 535 1.58 -27.46 -4.15
C SER A 535 1.08 -27.20 -5.58
N LEU A 536 1.99 -27.24 -6.55
CA LEU A 536 1.70 -27.11 -7.99
C LEU A 536 0.93 -28.33 -8.52
N ALA A 537 1.33 -29.54 -8.15
CA ALA A 537 0.67 -30.79 -8.53
C ALA A 537 -0.74 -30.90 -7.94
N GLU A 538 -0.92 -30.56 -6.66
CA GLU A 538 -2.22 -30.59 -5.97
C GLU A 538 -3.27 -29.65 -6.61
N ASN A 539 -2.87 -28.44 -7.01
CA ASN A 539 -3.82 -27.36 -7.30
C ASN A 539 -3.85 -26.90 -8.76
N LYS A 540 -2.78 -27.15 -9.54
CA LYS A 540 -2.57 -26.56 -10.87
C LYS A 540 -1.86 -27.49 -11.87
N LEU A 541 -1.95 -28.81 -11.68
CA LEU A 541 -1.41 -29.79 -12.63
C LEU A 541 -2.00 -29.65 -14.04
N GLY A 542 -3.33 -29.56 -14.17
CA GLY A 542 -4.02 -29.41 -15.47
C GLY A 542 -3.49 -28.22 -16.30
N PRO A 543 -3.41 -26.99 -15.73
CA PRO A 543 -2.75 -25.85 -16.39
C PRO A 543 -1.30 -26.11 -16.83
N CYS A 544 -0.51 -26.86 -16.05
CA CYS A 544 0.87 -27.21 -16.44
C CYS A 544 0.88 -28.17 -17.65
N MET A 545 -0.02 -29.17 -17.65
CA MET A 545 -0.17 -30.12 -18.76
C MET A 545 -0.65 -29.43 -20.04
N LEU A 546 -1.64 -28.54 -19.94
CA LEU A 546 -2.12 -27.73 -21.07
C LEU A 546 -0.99 -26.89 -21.70
N LEU A 547 -0.18 -26.22 -20.88
CA LEU A 547 0.96 -25.45 -21.39
C LEU A 547 2.06 -26.34 -21.98
N ALA A 548 2.29 -27.54 -21.43
CA ALA A 548 3.22 -28.51 -22.02
C ALA A 548 2.75 -28.98 -23.40
N LEU A 549 1.45 -29.28 -23.58
CA LEU A 549 0.85 -29.61 -24.89
C LEU A 549 1.00 -28.47 -25.90
N ARG A 550 0.88 -27.23 -25.44
CA ARG A 550 1.14 -26.01 -26.23
C ARG A 550 2.64 -25.77 -26.53
N GLY A 551 3.53 -26.67 -26.11
CA GLY A 551 4.96 -26.63 -26.39
C GLY A 551 5.79 -25.78 -25.42
N ASN A 552 5.26 -25.38 -24.27
CA ASN A 552 6.01 -24.59 -23.28
C ASN A 552 7.11 -25.43 -22.60
N GLN A 553 8.38 -25.13 -22.89
CA GLN A 553 9.52 -25.90 -22.41
C GLN A 553 9.62 -25.93 -20.87
N THR A 554 9.35 -24.82 -20.18
CA THR A 554 9.37 -24.77 -18.70
C THR A 554 8.40 -25.78 -18.08
N MET A 555 7.21 -25.93 -18.68
CA MET A 555 6.19 -26.86 -18.17
C MET A 555 6.55 -28.31 -18.46
N VAL A 556 7.15 -28.58 -19.62
CA VAL A 556 7.74 -29.89 -19.94
C VAL A 556 8.83 -30.25 -18.91
N GLU A 557 9.77 -29.35 -18.63
CA GLU A 557 10.81 -29.53 -17.61
C GLU A 557 10.21 -29.87 -16.25
N ILE A 558 9.16 -29.17 -15.84
CA ILE A 558 8.52 -29.34 -14.52
C ILE A 558 7.75 -30.65 -14.41
N LEU A 559 7.05 -31.06 -15.46
CA LEU A 559 6.39 -32.36 -15.51
C LEU A 559 7.41 -33.50 -15.42
N CYS A 560 8.56 -33.39 -16.11
CA CYS A 560 9.68 -34.32 -15.93
C CYS A 560 10.20 -34.33 -14.49
N LEU A 561 10.39 -33.16 -13.85
CA LEU A 561 10.82 -33.08 -12.45
C LEU A 561 9.79 -33.67 -11.47
N MET A 562 8.49 -33.51 -11.73
CA MET A 562 7.43 -34.13 -10.90
C MET A 562 7.50 -35.66 -10.92
N LEU A 563 7.78 -36.24 -12.09
CA LEU A 563 8.02 -37.68 -12.24
C LEU A 563 9.35 -38.10 -11.59
N GLU A 564 10.41 -37.31 -11.77
CA GLU A 564 11.75 -37.59 -11.23
C GLU A 564 11.79 -37.65 -9.69
N TYR A 565 11.19 -36.65 -9.02
CA TYR A 565 11.11 -36.60 -7.56
C TYR A 565 9.99 -37.46 -6.95
N ASN A 566 9.24 -38.20 -7.77
CA ASN A 566 8.04 -38.96 -7.38
C ASN A 566 7.06 -38.11 -6.55
N ILE A 567 6.74 -36.91 -7.06
CA ILE A 567 5.83 -35.95 -6.40
C ILE A 567 4.38 -36.46 -6.39
N ILE A 568 4.01 -37.20 -7.43
CA ILE A 568 2.65 -37.69 -7.68
C ILE A 568 2.64 -39.18 -7.41
N GLU A 569 1.89 -39.60 -6.38
CA GLU A 569 1.80 -41.01 -5.98
C GLU A 569 0.80 -41.81 -6.83
N ASN A 570 -0.18 -41.15 -7.45
CA ASN A 570 -1.18 -41.80 -8.29
C ASN A 570 -0.61 -42.16 -9.67
N LYS A 571 -0.57 -43.47 -9.97
CA LYS A 571 -0.09 -44.01 -11.25
C LYS A 571 -0.88 -43.53 -12.47
N ASP A 572 -2.19 -43.34 -12.34
CA ASP A 572 -3.02 -42.91 -13.48
C ASP A 572 -2.68 -41.47 -13.87
N THR A 573 -2.45 -40.61 -12.86
CA THR A 573 -1.99 -39.24 -13.04
C THR A 573 -0.55 -39.20 -13.59
N GLN A 574 0.34 -40.10 -13.17
CA GLN A 574 1.67 -40.24 -13.77
C GLN A 574 1.58 -40.61 -15.26
N LEU A 575 0.75 -41.60 -15.62
CA LEU A 575 0.53 -42.01 -17.01
C LEU A 575 -0.06 -40.89 -17.86
N GLN A 576 -0.98 -40.09 -17.30
CA GLN A 576 -1.53 -38.92 -17.98
C GLN A 576 -0.44 -37.87 -18.30
N ILE A 577 0.50 -37.65 -17.38
CA ILE A 577 1.66 -36.77 -17.59
C ILE A 577 2.62 -37.34 -18.65
N ILE A 578 2.89 -38.65 -18.60
CA ILE A 578 3.74 -39.32 -19.58
C ILE A 578 3.15 -39.17 -20.99
N SER A 579 1.87 -39.47 -21.17
CA SER A 579 1.16 -39.28 -22.44
C SER A 579 1.16 -37.83 -22.92
N THR A 580 1.07 -36.87 -21.99
CA THR A 580 1.18 -35.42 -22.27
C THR A 580 2.57 -35.04 -22.78
N LEU A 581 3.64 -35.61 -22.19
CA LEU A 581 5.01 -35.39 -22.62
C LEU A 581 5.27 -36.02 -24.00
N GLU A 582 4.87 -37.28 -24.18
CA GLU A 582 5.00 -38.05 -25.43
C GLU A 582 4.27 -37.39 -26.61
N SER A 583 3.16 -36.68 -26.35
CA SER A 583 2.39 -35.93 -27.35
C SER A 583 3.15 -34.76 -27.99
N THR A 584 4.33 -34.38 -27.48
CA THR A 584 5.15 -33.29 -28.04
C THR A 584 6.59 -33.75 -28.32
N GLN A 585 7.16 -33.31 -29.45
CA GLN A 585 8.53 -33.69 -29.82
C GLN A 585 9.61 -33.19 -28.84
N VAL A 586 9.31 -32.16 -28.03
CA VAL A 586 10.19 -31.69 -26.94
C VAL A 586 9.98 -32.56 -25.71
N GLY A 587 8.73 -32.78 -25.28
CA GLY A 587 8.40 -33.61 -24.13
C GLY A 587 8.87 -35.05 -24.26
N LEU A 588 8.67 -35.70 -25.41
CA LEU A 588 9.14 -37.04 -25.70
C LEU A 588 10.66 -37.16 -25.47
N ARG A 589 11.46 -36.27 -26.08
CA ARG A 589 12.93 -36.29 -25.94
C ARG A 589 13.40 -36.05 -24.50
N MET A 590 12.69 -35.21 -23.75
CA MET A 590 13.01 -34.94 -22.35
C MET A 590 12.59 -36.07 -21.42
N TYR A 591 11.50 -36.76 -21.75
CA TYR A 591 11.03 -37.95 -21.05
C TYR A 591 11.93 -39.17 -21.33
N GLU A 592 12.36 -39.40 -22.57
CA GLU A 592 13.38 -40.40 -22.92
C GLU A 592 14.68 -40.18 -22.11
N GLN A 593 15.17 -38.94 -22.07
CA GLN A 593 16.33 -38.56 -21.24
C GLN A 593 16.10 -38.78 -19.75
N LEU A 594 14.89 -38.58 -19.24
CA LEU A 594 14.54 -38.92 -17.85
C LEU A 594 14.57 -40.43 -17.62
N CYS A 595 13.98 -41.23 -18.53
CA CYS A 595 13.95 -42.68 -18.45
C CYS A 595 15.36 -43.30 -18.49
N ASP A 596 16.23 -42.80 -19.37
CA ASP A 596 17.62 -43.23 -19.45
C ASP A 596 18.40 -42.87 -18.19
N ARG A 597 18.30 -41.62 -17.68
CA ARG A 597 18.91 -41.22 -16.40
C ARG A 597 18.42 -42.06 -15.22
N GLN A 598 17.13 -42.38 -15.16
CA GLN A 598 16.58 -43.27 -14.13
C GLN A 598 17.09 -44.71 -14.26
N ARG A 599 17.34 -45.21 -15.48
CA ARG A 599 17.95 -46.53 -15.73
C ARG A 599 19.40 -46.55 -15.26
N GLU A 600 20.19 -45.54 -15.64
CA GLU A 600 21.58 -45.36 -15.21
C GLU A 600 21.68 -45.25 -13.68
N LEU A 601 20.80 -44.47 -13.03
CA LEU A 601 20.78 -44.34 -11.57
C LEU A 601 20.42 -45.66 -10.87
N LYS A 602 19.43 -46.41 -11.38
CA LYS A 602 19.08 -47.74 -10.85
C LYS A 602 20.22 -48.75 -11.05
N GLU A 603 20.96 -48.68 -12.15
CA GLU A 603 22.16 -49.47 -12.36
C GLU A 603 23.30 -49.07 -11.41
N LEU A 604 23.50 -47.77 -11.19
CA LEU A 604 24.50 -47.23 -10.26
C LEU A 604 24.22 -47.73 -8.84
N GLN A 605 22.96 -47.65 -8.39
CA GLN A 605 22.50 -48.17 -7.11
C GLN A 605 22.66 -49.70 -7.01
N ARG A 606 22.30 -50.45 -8.06
CA ARG A 606 22.52 -51.91 -8.11
C ARG A 606 24.00 -52.30 -8.05
N LYS A 607 24.90 -51.45 -8.55
CA LYS A 607 26.36 -51.61 -8.50
C LYS A 607 26.98 -51.06 -7.20
N GLY A 608 26.19 -50.57 -6.25
CA GLY A 608 26.64 -50.04 -4.95
C GLY A 608 27.09 -48.57 -4.96
N GLY A 609 27.07 -47.90 -6.12
CA GLY A 609 27.54 -46.54 -6.31
C GLY A 609 29.06 -46.35 -6.16
N PRO A 610 29.58 -45.15 -6.48
CA PRO A 610 30.97 -44.81 -6.21
C PRO A 610 31.17 -44.59 -4.71
N THR A 611 32.21 -45.20 -4.14
CA THR A 611 32.64 -44.95 -2.74
C THR A 611 33.53 -43.72 -2.63
N ARG A 612 34.13 -43.26 -3.74
CA ARG A 612 34.93 -42.03 -3.83
C ARG A 612 34.44 -41.18 -5.00
N LEU A 613 34.34 -39.86 -4.80
CA LEU A 613 33.97 -38.91 -5.83
C LEU A 613 34.84 -37.65 -5.70
N THR A 614 35.61 -37.34 -6.76
CA THR A 614 36.43 -36.14 -6.81
C THR A 614 35.90 -35.15 -7.83
N LEU A 615 35.41 -33.99 -7.38
CA LEU A 615 35.09 -32.89 -8.27
C LEU A 615 36.40 -32.22 -8.73
N PRO A 616 36.57 -31.90 -10.02
CA PRO A 616 37.75 -31.17 -10.48
C PRO A 616 37.73 -29.74 -9.95
N SER A 617 38.88 -29.25 -9.47
CA SER A 617 39.05 -27.86 -9.03
C SER A 617 38.69 -26.90 -10.17
N LYS A 618 38.01 -25.80 -9.82
CA LYS A 618 37.42 -24.83 -10.78
C LYS A 618 36.44 -25.50 -11.76
N SER A 619 35.41 -26.15 -11.21
CA SER A 619 34.30 -26.76 -11.98
C SER A 619 33.38 -25.73 -12.68
N THR A 620 33.94 -24.91 -13.58
CA THR A 620 33.21 -24.12 -14.60
C THR A 620 32.93 -24.96 -15.86
N VAL A 621 32.79 -26.28 -15.71
CA VAL A 621 32.64 -27.21 -16.83
C VAL A 621 31.23 -27.06 -17.41
N ARG A 622 31.15 -26.40 -18.57
CA ARG A 622 29.97 -26.43 -19.45
C ARG A 622 29.67 -27.89 -19.83
N LEU A 623 28.77 -28.54 -19.08
CA LEU A 623 28.32 -29.93 -19.25
C LEU A 623 27.87 -30.28 -20.69
N ARG A 624 27.50 -29.27 -21.51
CA ARG A 624 27.18 -29.43 -22.94
C ARG A 624 28.27 -30.09 -23.79
N ARG A 625 29.57 -30.04 -23.41
CA ARG A 625 30.67 -30.55 -24.27
C ARG A 625 31.02 -32.03 -24.05
N CYS A 626 30.45 -32.71 -23.06
CA CYS A 626 30.71 -34.14 -22.81
C CYS A 626 29.91 -35.10 -23.72
N VAL A 627 28.83 -34.63 -24.35
CA VAL A 627 27.90 -35.44 -25.16
C VAL A 627 28.57 -36.18 -26.33
N GLN A 628 29.66 -35.64 -26.89
CA GLN A 628 30.41 -36.29 -27.98
C GLN A 628 31.49 -37.29 -27.52
N GLY A 629 31.81 -37.37 -26.22
CA GLY A 629 32.85 -38.25 -25.70
C GLY A 629 32.36 -39.60 -25.17
N LEU A 630 31.09 -39.70 -24.78
CA LEU A 630 30.58 -40.81 -23.97
C LEU A 630 30.17 -42.06 -24.73
N LEU A 631 30.12 -42.04 -26.07
CA LEU A 631 29.83 -43.24 -26.88
C LEU A 631 31.01 -44.23 -27.00
N ARG A 632 32.16 -43.97 -26.36
CA ARG A 632 33.40 -44.77 -26.48
C ARG A 632 34.20 -44.84 -25.17
N ALA A 633 33.61 -45.39 -24.11
CA ALA A 633 34.36 -45.83 -22.92
C ALA A 633 33.71 -47.05 -22.27
N HIS A 634 34.15 -48.24 -22.67
CA HIS A 634 33.90 -49.46 -21.91
C HIS A 634 34.82 -49.49 -20.67
N GLU A 635 34.37 -50.16 -19.61
CA GLU A 635 35.19 -50.74 -18.53
C GLU A 635 35.86 -49.86 -17.46
N ASN A 636 35.72 -48.53 -17.44
CA ASN A 636 36.00 -47.77 -16.20
C ASN A 636 35.14 -46.51 -16.04
N TRP A 637 34.37 -46.45 -14.95
CA TRP A 637 33.49 -45.32 -14.61
C TRP A 637 34.32 -44.15 -14.08
N SER A 638 34.69 -43.20 -14.95
CA SER A 638 35.32 -41.95 -14.51
C SER A 638 34.34 -41.10 -13.67
N ASP A 639 34.85 -40.35 -12.68
CA ASP A 639 34.06 -39.44 -11.82
C ASP A 639 33.09 -38.54 -12.61
N ARG A 640 33.48 -38.16 -13.83
CA ARG A 640 32.73 -37.29 -14.74
C ARG A 640 31.40 -37.89 -15.20
N CYS A 641 31.28 -39.21 -15.29
CA CYS A 641 30.03 -39.87 -15.67
C CYS A 641 28.99 -39.76 -14.55
N VAL A 642 29.40 -40.00 -13.30
CA VAL A 642 28.52 -39.89 -12.12
C VAL A 642 27.98 -38.47 -11.96
N ILE A 643 28.84 -37.46 -12.12
CA ILE A 643 28.46 -36.05 -12.05
C ILE A 643 27.46 -35.71 -13.17
N HIS A 644 27.62 -36.27 -14.38
CA HIS A 644 26.67 -36.08 -15.47
C HIS A 644 25.28 -36.67 -15.15
N CYS A 645 25.22 -37.90 -14.65
CA CYS A 645 23.95 -38.55 -14.27
C CYS A 645 23.21 -37.78 -13.16
N VAL A 646 23.92 -37.28 -12.15
CA VAL A 646 23.32 -36.66 -10.95
C VAL A 646 23.11 -35.13 -11.08
N CYS A 647 23.92 -34.41 -11.86
CA CYS A 647 23.88 -32.93 -11.89
C CYS A 647 23.18 -32.33 -13.11
N CYS A 648 22.79 -33.12 -14.12
CA CYS A 648 22.05 -32.61 -15.29
C CYS A 648 20.56 -32.31 -15.04
N VAL A 649 20.10 -32.35 -13.79
CA VAL A 649 18.71 -32.09 -13.35
C VAL A 649 18.33 -30.60 -13.37
N SER A 650 19.26 -29.70 -13.69
CA SER A 650 18.98 -28.25 -13.80
C SER A 650 19.93 -27.55 -14.79
N PRO A 651 19.51 -26.45 -15.43
CA PRO A 651 20.33 -25.69 -16.38
C PRO A 651 21.49 -24.89 -15.73
N CYS A 652 21.86 -25.23 -14.50
CA CYS A 652 22.92 -24.58 -13.73
C CYS A 652 24.28 -24.72 -14.45
N LEU A 653 24.84 -23.59 -14.88
CA LEU A 653 26.12 -23.53 -15.61
C LEU A 653 27.35 -23.87 -14.75
N GLN A 654 27.14 -24.12 -13.45
CA GLN A 654 28.17 -24.29 -12.43
C GLN A 654 27.65 -25.21 -11.31
N PHE A 655 28.49 -26.11 -10.81
CA PHE A 655 28.17 -26.96 -9.66
C PHE A 655 28.20 -26.12 -8.36
N GLY A 656 27.16 -26.20 -7.55
CA GLY A 656 26.99 -25.47 -6.28
C GLY A 656 25.94 -26.12 -5.38
N ASP A 657 25.31 -25.39 -4.46
CA ASP A 657 24.42 -25.93 -3.42
C ASP A 657 23.33 -26.88 -3.92
N ALA A 658 22.71 -26.57 -5.05
CA ALA A 658 21.70 -27.44 -5.68
C ALA A 658 22.30 -28.76 -6.18
N GLY A 659 23.49 -28.72 -6.79
CA GLY A 659 24.21 -29.92 -7.25
C GLY A 659 24.68 -30.79 -6.07
N LEU A 660 25.13 -30.16 -4.99
CA LEU A 660 25.55 -30.89 -3.79
C LEU A 660 24.37 -31.58 -3.09
N ARG A 661 23.20 -30.92 -3.05
CA ARG A 661 21.97 -31.52 -2.54
C ARG A 661 21.57 -32.77 -3.32
N LEU A 662 21.63 -32.72 -4.66
CA LEU A 662 21.38 -33.88 -5.52
C LEU A 662 22.36 -35.03 -5.26
N LEU A 663 23.66 -34.76 -5.05
CA LEU A 663 24.62 -35.79 -4.63
C LEU A 663 24.21 -36.43 -3.28
N SER A 664 23.77 -35.62 -2.32
CA SER A 664 23.38 -36.12 -0.99
C SER A 664 22.10 -36.97 -0.99
N GLU A 665 21.18 -36.71 -1.92
CA GLU A 665 19.94 -37.48 -2.07
C GLU A 665 20.16 -38.83 -2.79
N HIS A 666 21.16 -38.91 -3.69
CA HIS A 666 21.35 -40.08 -4.56
C HIS A 666 22.56 -40.97 -4.23
N LEU A 667 23.57 -40.47 -3.51
CA LEU A 667 24.84 -41.18 -3.24
C LEU A 667 25.05 -41.51 -1.76
N ALA A 668 24.06 -42.11 -1.10
CA ALA A 668 24.09 -42.43 0.33
C ALA A 668 25.27 -43.33 0.78
N CYS A 669 25.91 -44.05 -0.14
CA CYS A 669 27.05 -44.95 0.10
C CYS A 669 28.43 -44.26 -0.07
N LEU A 670 28.48 -42.98 -0.41
CA LEU A 670 29.73 -42.26 -0.67
C LEU A 670 30.58 -42.13 0.62
N GLN A 671 31.85 -42.52 0.55
CA GLN A 671 32.79 -42.49 1.66
C GLN A 671 33.80 -41.34 1.56
N VAL A 672 34.14 -40.91 0.35
CA VAL A 672 35.11 -39.82 0.11
C VAL A 672 34.51 -38.82 -0.87
N LEU A 673 34.43 -37.55 -0.46
CA LEU A 673 33.94 -36.44 -1.27
C LEU A 673 34.92 -35.28 -1.25
N ASN A 674 35.29 -34.77 -2.44
CA ASN A 674 36.13 -33.60 -2.58
C ASN A 674 35.37 -32.44 -3.25
N LEU A 675 35.19 -31.35 -2.50
CA LEU A 675 34.51 -30.10 -2.87
C LEU A 675 35.48 -28.91 -2.97
N CYS A 676 36.79 -29.17 -3.04
CA CYS A 676 37.82 -28.12 -3.09
C CYS A 676 37.58 -27.12 -4.23
N GLU A 677 37.65 -25.82 -3.93
CA GLU A 677 37.40 -24.70 -4.86
C GLU A 677 36.00 -24.73 -5.52
N THR A 678 34.97 -25.24 -4.83
CA THR A 678 33.57 -25.16 -5.31
C THR A 678 32.82 -23.98 -4.69
N PRO A 679 31.86 -23.35 -5.40
CA PRO A 679 31.09 -22.20 -4.91
C PRO A 679 29.97 -22.59 -3.93
N VAL A 680 30.14 -23.70 -3.21
CA VAL A 680 29.17 -24.22 -2.24
C VAL A 680 29.21 -23.36 -0.97
N THR A 681 28.03 -23.12 -0.40
CA THR A 681 27.80 -22.41 0.87
C THR A 681 27.31 -23.36 1.96
N ASP A 682 27.26 -22.87 3.21
CA ASP A 682 26.64 -23.55 4.34
C ASP A 682 25.27 -24.19 4.02
N ALA A 683 24.42 -23.51 3.25
CA ALA A 683 23.09 -24.00 2.87
C ALA A 683 23.12 -25.20 1.90
N GLY A 684 24.23 -25.38 1.18
CA GLY A 684 24.56 -26.58 0.41
C GLY A 684 25.22 -27.65 1.28
N LEU A 685 26.22 -27.28 2.09
CA LEU A 685 26.99 -28.22 2.92
C LEU A 685 26.10 -28.93 3.94
N LEU A 686 25.14 -28.25 4.56
CA LEU A 686 24.15 -28.85 5.48
C LEU A 686 23.36 -30.02 4.85
N ALA A 687 23.24 -30.09 3.52
CA ALA A 687 22.60 -31.23 2.86
C ALA A 687 23.38 -32.55 3.03
N LEU A 688 24.71 -32.46 3.21
CA LEU A 688 25.58 -33.64 3.45
C LEU A 688 25.25 -34.38 4.74
N SER A 689 24.52 -33.77 5.69
CA SER A 689 24.16 -34.38 6.98
C SER A 689 23.34 -35.69 6.86
N SER A 690 22.75 -35.98 5.70
CA SER A 690 22.11 -37.26 5.40
C SER A 690 23.09 -38.40 5.07
N MET A 691 24.30 -38.07 4.62
CA MET A 691 25.29 -38.99 4.04
C MET A 691 26.13 -39.68 5.12
N LYS A 692 25.49 -40.47 5.98
CA LYS A 692 26.15 -41.12 7.15
C LYS A 692 27.33 -42.03 6.82
N SER A 693 27.51 -42.43 5.56
CA SER A 693 28.64 -43.26 5.09
C SER A 693 29.94 -42.48 4.87
N LEU A 694 29.92 -41.14 4.96
CA LEU A 694 31.05 -40.29 4.60
C LEU A 694 32.17 -40.37 5.65
N CYS A 695 33.36 -40.77 5.20
CA CYS A 695 34.57 -40.96 6.00
C CYS A 695 35.60 -39.85 5.78
N SER A 696 35.64 -39.25 4.59
CA SER A 696 36.57 -38.17 4.23
C SER A 696 35.88 -37.08 3.42
N LEU A 697 36.05 -35.82 3.83
CA LEU A 697 35.40 -34.65 3.23
C LEU A 697 36.40 -33.51 3.08
N ASN A 698 36.69 -33.10 1.84
CA ASN A 698 37.49 -31.92 1.56
C ASN A 698 36.57 -30.74 1.17
N MET A 699 36.59 -29.68 1.98
CA MET A 699 35.83 -28.43 1.83
C MET A 699 36.76 -27.21 1.68
N ASN A 700 38.03 -27.44 1.33
CA ASN A 700 39.04 -26.40 1.17
C ASN A 700 38.58 -25.32 0.17
N SER A 701 38.75 -24.05 0.53
CA SER A 701 38.36 -22.91 -0.31
C SER A 701 36.87 -22.88 -0.71
N THR A 702 35.98 -23.33 0.17
CA THR A 702 34.51 -23.18 0.06
C THR A 702 33.98 -22.08 1.01
N LYS A 703 32.71 -21.69 0.90
CA LYS A 703 32.06 -20.71 1.79
C LYS A 703 31.45 -21.40 3.02
N LEU A 704 32.31 -22.02 3.82
CA LEU A 704 31.97 -22.72 5.06
C LEU A 704 32.23 -21.82 6.29
N THR A 705 31.23 -21.69 7.15
CA THR A 705 31.34 -21.03 8.48
C THR A 705 31.66 -22.02 9.61
N ALA A 706 32.21 -21.51 10.72
CA ALA A 706 32.54 -22.30 11.90
C ALA A 706 31.32 -23.00 12.53
N ASP A 707 30.17 -22.30 12.63
CA ASP A 707 28.93 -22.88 13.15
C ASP A 707 28.49 -24.10 12.33
N THR A 708 28.51 -23.98 11.00
CA THR A 708 28.12 -25.05 10.08
C THR A 708 29.08 -26.23 10.12
N TYR A 709 30.37 -25.99 10.38
CA TYR A 709 31.38 -27.05 10.51
C TYR A 709 31.12 -27.96 11.72
N GLU A 710 30.89 -27.38 12.91
CA GLU A 710 30.56 -28.18 14.11
C GLU A 710 29.21 -28.90 13.95
N ASP A 711 28.24 -28.25 13.30
CA ASP A 711 26.92 -28.82 13.02
C ASP A 711 26.98 -30.02 12.07
N LEU A 712 27.91 -30.03 11.10
CA LEU A 712 28.20 -31.18 10.22
C LEU A 712 28.93 -32.30 10.93
N LYS A 713 29.95 -31.96 11.73
CA LYS A 713 30.75 -32.90 12.52
C LYS A 713 29.88 -33.65 13.55
N ALA A 714 28.88 -32.98 14.13
CA ALA A 714 27.89 -33.62 15.00
C ALA A 714 26.94 -34.58 14.25
N LYS A 715 26.67 -34.34 12.96
CA LYS A 715 25.70 -35.12 12.15
C LYS A 715 26.34 -36.26 11.34
N LEU A 716 27.65 -36.24 11.14
CA LEU A 716 28.41 -37.21 10.35
C LEU A 716 29.32 -38.08 11.24
N PRO A 717 28.79 -39.11 11.93
CA PRO A 717 29.52 -39.85 12.97
C PRO A 717 30.69 -40.71 12.47
N ASN A 718 30.78 -40.96 11.15
CA ASN A 718 31.84 -41.76 10.55
C ASN A 718 32.97 -40.91 9.93
N LEU A 719 32.87 -39.58 9.99
CA LEU A 719 33.78 -38.66 9.34
C LEU A 719 35.10 -38.56 10.11
N LYS A 720 36.20 -38.96 9.47
CA LYS A 720 37.55 -39.05 10.06
C LYS A 720 38.49 -37.98 9.52
N ASP A 721 38.51 -37.81 8.21
CA ASP A 721 39.44 -36.92 7.52
C ASP A 721 38.68 -35.70 6.97
N VAL A 722 38.88 -34.52 7.56
CA VAL A 722 38.23 -33.28 7.09
C VAL A 722 39.28 -32.21 6.77
N ASP A 723 39.22 -31.65 5.56
CA ASP A 723 40.06 -30.53 5.14
C ASP A 723 39.21 -29.27 4.97
N VAL A 724 39.39 -28.31 5.88
CA VAL A 724 38.69 -27.00 5.91
C VAL A 724 39.65 -25.82 5.71
N ARG A 725 40.88 -26.07 5.24
CA ARG A 725 41.86 -24.99 5.02
C ARG A 725 41.32 -23.95 4.06
N TYR A 726 41.63 -22.67 4.33
CA TYR A 726 41.14 -21.53 3.56
C TYR A 726 39.61 -21.38 3.54
N THR A 727 38.95 -21.66 4.67
CA THR A 727 37.54 -21.36 4.95
C THR A 727 37.43 -20.53 6.24
N GLU A 728 36.26 -20.03 6.63
CA GLU A 728 36.10 -19.29 7.90
C GLU A 728 36.10 -20.23 9.14
N ALA A 729 36.14 -21.55 8.93
CA ALA A 729 36.22 -22.56 9.99
C ALA A 729 37.66 -22.99 10.34
N TRP A 730 38.69 -22.32 9.78
CA TRP A 730 40.12 -22.57 10.02
C TRP A 730 40.88 -21.28 10.37
#